data_AF-A0A8H7RF44-F1
#
_entry.id   AF-A0A8H7RF44-F1
#
_cell.length_a   1.000
_cell.length_b   1.000
_cell.length_c   1.000
_cell.angle_alpha   90.00
_cell.angle_beta   90.00
_cell.angle_gamma   90.00
#
_symmetry.space_group_name_H-M   'P 1'
#
loop_
_entity.id
_entity.type
_entity.pdbx_description
1 polymer ?
#
loop_
_entity_poly.entity_id
_entity_poly.type
_entity_poly.pdbx_seq_one_letter_code
_entity_poly.pdbx_strand_id
1 'polypeptide(L)'
;MTSVNQYNVSTVVNKKEFESSVLLKELEVEGRSLVARRPLIPGDVILVEEPLIKYDLKPTCRSTKSPYFSKKLWKSLVDIVQEHEEPVEHYEDDNTKKVEEKDEDDSYSGYSSDEESDEEEEEEVNLDSDFCPGVPAAIIAYLDIHPPTHTYTQIRPRKSFQPDDFDFFYYPNSQEEPQWLEHKTVQLVRDVVQRVVETEPLYSHVDQVDLVNFILKIYSNAHTVALPRAREIPTHSHKKARREKYKDKFGDNETYWGEDTEDLVITPTIALLRWGSKMTHSCTPNLFLRFEPVRNAMVFTVIRPLAVGEPLSFSYLPEDDLSVGGLVCGTALDRKAKLEKFKFFTCACESCMDWDWSRGVICNKCNEPVNYRHHDGTWKCFNCHNLNEPTFIGDREKSVTRVLMGFASRIYSNRINQNMMSMLEPYLFDLLDPANKDQTPVPKNHWTYSIVHSLLATYHLLLFPKAFGKGLASRLGLLEKGLQEALIYIQFFNNTIGSHNNSESKSHGNPMAAFFAGWRILHVVIDLVMETTENKYANVTYEEDSSDSDSDSDSDSDSGSDAEEVKEEAVVAEEVAPVAKEELVEAKEEDETTPAETELTPLPQEWIAPVTEISNIVSNEWIPLIEKVFRCHNSPVVDDMRKQIKDFAERVKLTCQPLE
;
A
#
# COMPACT_ATOMS: atom_id res chain seq x y z
N MET A 1 31.12 -15.32 15.40
CA MET A 1 29.99 -14.48 15.86
C MET A 1 30.55 -13.13 16.20
N THR A 2 30.03 -12.08 15.59
CA THR A 2 30.56 -10.73 15.76
C THR A 2 29.50 -9.88 16.45
N SER A 3 29.91 -9.17 17.50
CA SER A 3 29.01 -8.30 18.25
C SER A 3 28.70 -7.04 17.43
N VAL A 4 27.43 -6.64 17.32
CA VAL A 4 27.01 -5.54 16.44
C VAL A 4 27.61 -4.17 16.82
N ASN A 5 27.95 -3.98 18.09
CA ASN A 5 28.65 -2.82 18.65
C ASN A 5 30.11 -2.67 18.20
N GLN A 6 30.66 -3.63 17.44
CA GLN A 6 31.92 -3.45 16.72
C GLN A 6 31.75 -2.67 15.41
N TYR A 7 30.50 -2.42 14.98
CA TYR A 7 30.15 -1.73 13.75
C TYR A 7 29.44 -0.39 14.04
N ASN A 8 29.32 0.44 13.01
CA ASN A 8 28.59 1.69 13.12
C ASN A 8 27.06 1.45 13.25
N VAL A 9 26.53 1.73 14.44
CA VAL A 9 25.09 1.69 14.77
C VAL A 9 24.45 3.08 14.75
N SER A 10 25.01 4.04 14.01
CA SER A 10 24.52 5.43 14.00
C SER A 10 23.07 5.59 13.51
N THR A 11 22.60 4.69 12.64
CA THR A 11 21.23 4.68 12.11
C THR A 11 20.22 4.02 13.06
N VAL A 12 20.70 3.27 14.05
CA VAL A 12 19.85 2.54 14.99
C VAL A 12 19.41 3.47 16.11
N VAL A 13 18.09 3.65 16.26
CA VAL A 13 17.46 4.48 17.29
C VAL A 13 17.43 3.73 18.62
N ASN A 14 17.06 2.46 18.62
CA ASN A 14 16.92 1.61 19.82
C ASN A 14 18.22 0.83 20.17
N LYS A 15 19.39 1.49 20.15
CA LYS A 15 20.73 0.84 20.21
C LYS A 15 20.88 -0.24 21.28
N LYS A 16 20.46 0.04 22.52
CA LYS A 16 20.60 -0.89 23.65
C LYS A 16 19.81 -2.18 23.43
N GLU A 17 18.56 -2.04 22.99
CA GLU A 17 17.67 -3.18 22.71
C GLU A 17 18.24 -4.02 21.57
N PHE A 18 18.64 -3.36 20.47
CA PHE A 18 19.26 -3.99 19.32
C PHE A 18 20.53 -4.78 19.70
N GLU A 19 21.50 -4.16 20.38
CA GLU A 19 22.75 -4.81 20.80
C GLU A 19 22.54 -6.01 21.74
N SER A 20 21.50 -5.95 22.57
CA SER A 20 21.15 -7.04 23.50
C SER A 20 20.39 -8.19 22.82
N SER A 21 19.67 -7.90 21.73
CA SER A 21 18.72 -8.82 21.10
C SER A 21 19.26 -9.50 19.85
N VAL A 22 20.24 -8.91 19.17
CA VAL A 22 20.76 -9.43 17.90
C VAL A 22 22.27 -9.65 17.92
N LEU A 23 22.74 -10.54 17.04
CA LEU A 23 24.14 -10.72 16.72
C LEU A 23 24.33 -10.96 15.23
N LEU A 24 25.49 -10.59 14.70
CA LEU A 24 25.84 -10.83 13.30
C LEU A 24 26.55 -12.19 13.19
N LYS A 25 26.03 -13.07 12.35
CA LYS A 25 26.56 -14.43 12.14
C LYS A 25 26.57 -14.77 10.65
N GLU A 26 27.56 -15.54 10.23
CA GLU A 26 27.59 -16.17 8.92
C GLU A 26 26.91 -17.54 9.03
N LEU A 27 25.84 -17.72 8.24
CA LEU A 27 25.04 -18.92 8.12
C LEU A 27 25.34 -19.59 6.79
N GLU A 28 25.19 -20.92 6.74
CA GLU A 28 25.55 -21.72 5.56
C GLU A 28 24.65 -21.41 4.36
N VAL A 29 23.35 -21.16 4.60
CA VAL A 29 22.36 -20.95 3.53
C VAL A 29 22.14 -19.47 3.27
N GLU A 30 21.99 -18.68 4.33
CA GLU A 30 21.63 -17.26 4.22
C GLU A 30 22.85 -16.32 4.15
N GLY A 31 24.06 -16.87 4.30
CA GLY A 31 25.29 -16.08 4.35
C GLY A 31 25.37 -15.23 5.63
N ARG A 32 26.01 -14.06 5.54
CA ARG A 32 26.07 -13.11 6.66
C ARG A 32 24.64 -12.64 6.96
N SER A 33 24.19 -12.74 8.22
CA SER A 33 22.81 -12.52 8.64
C SER A 33 22.70 -12.07 10.10
N LEU A 34 21.66 -11.30 10.42
CA LEU A 34 21.29 -11.05 11.81
C LEU A 34 20.53 -12.25 12.38
N VAL A 35 20.93 -12.68 13.57
CA VAL A 35 20.27 -13.79 14.30
C VAL A 35 19.93 -13.36 15.72
N ALA A 36 18.94 -14.02 16.33
CA ALA A 36 18.53 -13.74 17.70
C ALA A 36 19.65 -14.08 18.71
N ARG A 37 19.99 -13.15 19.60
CA ARG A 37 21.00 -13.34 20.66
C ARG A 37 20.42 -13.95 21.93
N ARG A 38 19.14 -13.71 22.18
CA ARG A 38 18.34 -14.21 23.29
C ARG A 38 17.03 -14.77 22.72
N PRO A 39 16.26 -15.58 23.47
CA PRO A 39 14.90 -15.88 23.07
C PRO A 39 14.11 -14.58 22.90
N LEU A 40 13.39 -14.47 21.79
CA LEU A 40 12.52 -13.34 21.49
C LEU A 40 11.07 -13.82 21.46
N ILE A 41 10.16 -12.95 21.88
CA ILE A 41 8.72 -13.25 21.91
C ILE A 41 7.97 -12.27 21.01
N PRO A 42 6.76 -12.62 20.55
CA PRO A 42 5.92 -11.67 19.81
C PRO A 42 5.76 -10.33 20.54
N GLY A 43 5.97 -9.25 19.81
CA GLY A 43 5.93 -7.87 20.33
C GLY A 43 7.27 -7.28 20.75
N ASP A 44 8.35 -8.07 20.80
CA ASP A 44 9.70 -7.52 20.99
C ASP A 44 10.08 -6.66 19.77
N VAL A 45 10.42 -5.38 20.01
CA VAL A 45 10.91 -4.45 18.97
C VAL A 45 12.43 -4.52 18.91
N ILE A 46 12.95 -5.26 17.94
CA ILE A 46 14.38 -5.57 17.88
C ILE A 46 15.20 -4.47 17.19
N LEU A 47 14.64 -3.79 16.19
CA LEU A 47 15.33 -2.77 15.41
C LEU A 47 14.38 -1.62 15.09
N VAL A 48 14.81 -0.42 15.44
CA VAL A 48 14.24 0.85 14.97
C VAL A 48 15.37 1.58 14.25
N GLU A 49 15.24 1.75 12.94
CA GLU A 49 16.32 2.28 12.11
C GLU A 49 15.84 3.45 11.25
N GLU A 50 16.58 4.56 11.33
CA GLU A 50 16.45 5.64 10.36
C GLU A 50 17.17 5.26 9.06
N PRO A 51 16.53 5.42 7.88
CA PRO A 51 17.20 5.10 6.64
C PRO A 51 18.47 5.91 6.43
N LEU A 52 19.53 5.20 6.01
CA LEU A 52 20.84 5.74 5.68
C LEU A 52 20.73 6.70 4.49
N ILE A 53 19.96 6.31 3.47
CA ILE A 53 19.68 7.09 2.25
C ILE A 53 18.17 7.05 1.98
N LYS A 54 17.63 8.17 1.51
CA LYS A 54 16.22 8.33 1.12
C LYS A 54 16.11 9.11 -0.18
N TYR A 55 15.34 8.61 -1.13
CA TYR A 55 15.07 9.32 -2.40
C TYR A 55 13.66 9.03 -2.88
N ASP A 56 13.04 10.03 -3.47
CA ASP A 56 11.67 9.91 -3.96
C ASP A 56 11.69 9.18 -5.30
N LEU A 57 10.77 8.23 -5.49
CA LEU A 57 10.64 7.47 -6.74
C LEU A 57 10.13 8.35 -7.88
N LYS A 58 9.27 9.32 -7.59
CA LYS A 58 8.79 10.30 -8.58
C LYS A 58 9.03 11.72 -8.04
N PRO A 59 10.26 12.25 -8.18
CA PRO A 59 10.57 13.61 -7.75
C PRO A 59 9.79 14.63 -8.59
N THR A 60 8.99 15.47 -7.92
CA THR A 60 8.06 16.41 -8.59
C THR A 60 8.59 17.85 -8.71
N CYS A 61 9.64 18.23 -7.97
CA CYS A 61 10.19 19.59 -8.03
C CYS A 61 11.68 19.66 -7.63
N ARG A 62 12.37 20.73 -8.04
CA ARG A 62 13.79 21.03 -7.73
C ARG A 62 14.15 20.95 -6.24
N SER A 63 13.17 21.06 -5.33
CA SER A 63 13.37 20.99 -3.88
C SER A 63 13.21 19.60 -3.26
N THR A 64 12.89 18.55 -4.04
CA THR A 64 12.54 17.20 -3.52
C THR A 64 13.74 16.37 -3.07
N LYS A 65 14.61 16.95 -2.22
CA LYS A 65 15.76 16.30 -1.60
C LYS A 65 17.00 16.10 -2.45
N SER A 66 17.08 16.32 -3.77
CA SER A 66 18.37 16.32 -4.50
C SER A 66 18.62 17.67 -5.19
N PRO A 67 19.75 18.35 -4.95
CA PRO A 67 20.06 19.62 -5.62
C PRO A 67 20.40 19.43 -7.11
N TYR A 68 20.61 18.19 -7.54
CA TYR A 68 20.94 17.82 -8.91
C TYR A 68 19.70 17.52 -9.76
N PHE A 69 18.52 17.40 -9.14
CA PHE A 69 17.30 17.09 -9.85
C PHE A 69 16.87 18.22 -10.79
N SER A 70 16.53 17.85 -12.04
CA SER A 70 15.78 18.70 -12.97
C SER A 70 14.78 17.84 -13.76
N LYS A 71 13.63 18.41 -14.15
CA LYS A 71 12.65 17.70 -15.00
C LYS A 71 13.31 17.14 -16.27
N LYS A 72 14.20 17.92 -16.90
CA LYS A 72 14.96 17.52 -18.08
C LYS A 72 15.85 16.29 -17.83
N LEU A 73 16.64 16.31 -16.76
CA LEU A 73 17.48 15.16 -16.40
C LEU A 73 16.62 13.93 -16.12
N TRP A 74 15.53 14.09 -15.37
CA TRP A 74 14.63 12.99 -15.06
C TRP A 74 14.03 12.35 -16.30
N LYS A 75 13.48 13.15 -17.23
CA LYS A 75 12.96 12.68 -18.51
C LYS A 75 14.04 11.93 -19.28
N SER A 76 15.24 12.50 -19.42
CA SER A 76 16.36 11.83 -20.10
C SER A 76 16.73 10.47 -19.48
N LEU A 77 16.76 10.37 -18.14
CA LEU A 77 17.04 9.10 -17.47
C LEU A 77 15.93 8.07 -17.65
N VAL A 78 14.66 8.51 -17.65
CA VAL A 78 13.51 7.63 -17.92
C VAL A 78 13.57 7.12 -19.35
N ASP A 79 13.79 8.01 -20.32
CA ASP A 79 13.89 7.66 -21.74
C ASP A 79 15.00 6.63 -21.97
N ILE A 80 16.20 6.82 -21.38
CA ILE A 80 17.31 5.86 -21.48
C ILE A 80 16.92 4.49 -20.92
N VAL A 81 16.22 4.44 -19.78
CA VAL A 81 15.79 3.15 -19.19
C VAL A 81 14.76 2.47 -20.07
N GLN A 82 13.78 3.19 -20.58
CA GLN A 82 12.73 2.66 -21.46
C GLN A 82 13.28 2.17 -22.80
N GLU A 83 14.32 2.82 -23.34
CA GLU A 83 15.01 2.38 -24.57
C GLU A 83 15.69 1.00 -24.41
N HIS A 84 16.15 0.66 -23.20
CA HIS A 84 16.91 -0.56 -22.92
C HIS A 84 16.06 -1.65 -22.25
N GLU A 85 14.90 -1.30 -21.71
CA GLU A 85 13.93 -2.29 -21.24
C GLU A 85 13.40 -3.06 -22.45
N GLU A 86 13.51 -4.39 -22.43
CA GLU A 86 12.90 -5.22 -23.48
C GLU A 86 11.44 -4.79 -23.59
N PRO A 87 10.94 -4.45 -24.80
CA PRO A 87 9.54 -4.13 -24.95
C PRO A 87 8.79 -5.34 -24.40
N VAL A 88 8.01 -5.12 -23.34
CA VAL A 88 7.05 -6.11 -22.90
C VAL A 88 6.27 -6.44 -24.16
N GLU A 89 6.28 -7.70 -24.59
CA GLU A 89 5.43 -8.15 -25.69
C GLU A 89 4.00 -7.84 -25.27
N HIS A 90 3.56 -6.62 -25.54
CA HIS A 90 2.18 -6.24 -25.51
C HIS A 90 1.61 -7.08 -26.63
N TYR A 91 1.01 -8.21 -26.25
CA TYR A 91 0.04 -8.87 -27.09
C TYR A 91 -1.00 -7.79 -27.36
N GLU A 92 -0.80 -7.04 -28.45
CA GLU A 92 -1.83 -6.18 -29.01
C GLU A 92 -3.01 -7.12 -29.18
N ASP A 93 -4.00 -6.96 -28.31
CA ASP A 93 -5.24 -7.69 -28.43
C ASP A 93 -5.87 -7.17 -29.72
N ASP A 94 -5.61 -7.91 -30.81
CA ASP A 94 -5.92 -7.63 -32.22
C ASP A 94 -7.44 -7.36 -32.44
N ASN A 95 -8.23 -7.48 -31.38
CA ASN A 95 -9.65 -7.12 -31.33
C ASN A 95 -9.93 -5.64 -31.05
N THR A 96 -8.94 -4.86 -30.62
CA THR A 96 -9.11 -3.39 -30.50
C THR A 96 -8.82 -2.75 -31.85
N LYS A 97 -9.65 -3.09 -32.85
CA LYS A 97 -9.69 -2.33 -34.11
C LYS A 97 -9.87 -0.87 -33.74
N LYS A 98 -8.81 -0.07 -33.96
CA LYS A 98 -8.87 1.39 -33.99
C LYS A 98 -10.15 1.75 -34.74
N VAL A 99 -11.16 2.20 -34.01
CA VAL A 99 -12.25 2.94 -34.60
C VAL A 99 -11.55 4.19 -35.10
N GLU A 100 -11.25 4.22 -36.41
CA GLU A 100 -10.87 5.44 -37.10
C GLU A 100 -12.06 6.39 -36.91
N GLU A 101 -11.99 7.23 -35.87
CA GLU A 101 -12.81 8.41 -35.76
C GLU A 101 -12.47 9.25 -37.00
N LYS A 102 -13.35 9.15 -38.01
CA LYS A 102 -13.35 10.06 -39.14
C LYS A 102 -13.79 11.40 -38.58
N ASP A 103 -12.82 12.30 -38.45
CA ASP A 103 -13.04 13.72 -38.30
C ASP A 103 -14.01 14.20 -39.39
N GLU A 104 -15.23 14.58 -38.98
CA GLU A 104 -16.11 15.39 -39.80
C GLU A 104 -15.58 16.83 -39.76
N ASP A 105 -15.14 17.31 -40.93
CA ASP A 105 -14.77 18.69 -41.23
C ASP A 105 -15.85 19.68 -40.74
N ASP A 106 -15.63 20.33 -39.59
CA ASP A 106 -16.32 21.57 -39.25
C ASP A 106 -15.32 22.74 -39.14
N SER A 107 -15.20 23.41 -40.28
CA SER A 107 -14.55 24.71 -40.48
C SER A 107 -15.25 25.79 -39.62
N TYR A 108 -14.71 26.07 -38.44
CA TYR A 108 -14.94 27.35 -37.75
C TYR A 108 -13.61 28.06 -37.51
N SER A 109 -13.30 29.00 -38.40
CA SER A 109 -12.11 29.85 -38.32
C SER A 109 -12.40 31.10 -37.51
N GLY A 110 -11.57 31.36 -36.51
CA GLY A 110 -11.38 32.69 -35.95
C GLY A 110 -11.55 32.76 -34.44
N TYR A 111 -10.47 32.49 -33.70
CA TYR A 111 -9.89 33.37 -32.67
C TYR A 111 -8.50 32.81 -32.33
N SER A 112 -7.46 33.49 -32.80
CA SER A 112 -6.06 33.23 -32.43
C SER A 112 -5.85 33.84 -31.04
N SER A 113 -6.04 33.03 -30.01
CA SER A 113 -5.62 33.37 -28.64
C SER A 113 -4.30 32.66 -28.38
N ASP A 114 -3.20 33.42 -28.42
CA ASP A 114 -1.85 32.98 -28.00
C ASP A 114 -1.80 32.81 -26.47
N GLU A 115 -2.67 31.97 -25.93
CA GLU A 115 -2.49 31.41 -24.60
C GLU A 115 -1.71 30.12 -24.80
N GLU A 116 -0.39 30.20 -24.58
CA GLU A 116 0.48 29.05 -24.32
C GLU A 116 -0.11 28.30 -23.13
N SER A 117 -1.07 27.44 -23.44
CA SER A 117 -1.63 26.44 -22.57
C SER A 117 -0.49 25.47 -22.27
N ASP A 118 0.26 25.76 -21.20
CA ASP A 118 1.11 24.82 -20.46
C ASP A 118 0.25 23.70 -19.82
N GLU A 119 -0.72 23.18 -20.56
CA GLU A 119 -1.25 21.83 -20.37
C GLU A 119 -0.11 20.89 -20.80
N GLU A 120 0.92 20.83 -19.94
CA GLU A 120 1.89 19.74 -19.91
C GLU A 120 1.04 18.48 -19.85
N GLU A 121 0.79 17.83 -21.00
CA GLU A 121 0.27 16.47 -21.06
C GLU A 121 1.10 15.69 -20.05
N GLU A 122 0.48 15.32 -18.92
CA GLU A 122 1.10 14.47 -17.94
C GLU A 122 1.27 13.13 -18.64
N GLU A 123 2.37 12.96 -19.40
CA GLU A 123 2.75 11.73 -20.08
C GLU A 123 2.55 10.62 -19.04
N GLU A 124 1.50 9.82 -19.24
CA GLU A 124 1.14 8.75 -18.32
C GLU A 124 2.35 7.81 -18.31
N VAL A 125 3.17 7.94 -17.26
CA VAL A 125 4.35 7.11 -17.07
C VAL A 125 3.90 5.68 -17.25
N ASN A 126 4.47 4.98 -18.23
CA ASN A 126 4.15 3.59 -18.50
C ASN A 126 4.23 2.81 -17.18
N LEU A 127 3.06 2.46 -16.64
CA LEU A 127 2.93 1.80 -15.33
C LEU A 127 3.44 0.36 -15.37
N ASP A 128 3.70 -0.17 -16.57
CA ASP A 128 4.14 -1.54 -16.79
C ASP A 128 5.68 -1.69 -16.77
N SER A 129 6.44 -0.59 -16.69
CA SER A 129 7.89 -0.67 -16.52
C SER A 129 8.23 -1.15 -15.11
N ASP A 130 8.95 -2.27 -15.03
CA ASP A 130 9.38 -2.86 -13.76
C ASP A 130 10.60 -2.12 -13.16
N PHE A 131 11.29 -1.34 -13.99
CA PHE A 131 12.50 -0.60 -13.61
C PHE A 131 12.24 0.88 -13.40
N CYS A 132 11.24 1.46 -14.07
CA CYS A 132 10.82 2.82 -13.80
C CYS A 132 9.82 2.88 -12.63
N PRO A 133 9.98 3.84 -11.71
CA PRO A 133 10.96 4.91 -11.71
C PRO A 133 12.20 4.62 -10.82
N GLY A 134 12.44 3.36 -10.45
CA GLY A 134 13.50 2.96 -9.52
C GLY A 134 14.93 3.25 -10.00
N VAL A 135 15.31 2.82 -11.22
CA VAL A 135 16.67 3.00 -11.76
C VAL A 135 17.03 4.49 -11.89
N PRO A 136 16.18 5.34 -12.51
CA PRO A 136 16.44 6.78 -12.58
C PRO A 136 16.62 7.44 -11.20
N ALA A 137 15.80 7.05 -10.22
CA ALA A 137 15.88 7.61 -8.88
C ALA A 137 17.18 7.20 -8.16
N ALA A 138 17.64 5.95 -8.34
CA ALA A 138 18.91 5.49 -7.81
C ALA A 138 20.10 6.22 -8.45
N ILE A 139 20.07 6.43 -9.77
CA ILE A 139 21.10 7.19 -10.50
C ILE A 139 21.23 8.61 -9.93
N ILE A 140 20.11 9.32 -9.72
CA ILE A 140 20.12 10.65 -9.11
C ILE A 140 20.64 10.63 -7.67
N ALA A 141 20.24 9.62 -6.88
CA ALA A 141 20.69 9.47 -5.50
C ALA A 141 22.22 9.30 -5.40
N TYR A 142 22.86 8.73 -6.42
CA TYR A 142 24.32 8.58 -6.44
C TYR A 142 25.07 9.91 -6.41
N LEU A 143 24.52 10.96 -7.04
CA LEU A 143 25.14 12.29 -7.05
C LEU A 143 25.22 12.94 -5.65
N ASP A 144 24.38 12.50 -4.71
CA ASP A 144 24.47 12.96 -3.31
C ASP A 144 25.66 12.36 -2.57
N ILE A 145 26.20 11.25 -3.07
CA ILE A 145 27.37 10.56 -2.52
C ILE A 145 28.63 11.03 -3.26
N HIS A 146 28.55 11.14 -4.59
CA HIS A 146 29.65 11.52 -5.48
C HIS A 146 29.32 12.78 -6.30
N PRO A 147 29.30 13.96 -5.67
CA PRO A 147 28.93 15.21 -6.33
C PRO A 147 29.97 15.63 -7.40
N PRO A 148 29.56 16.35 -8.47
CA PRO A 148 30.49 16.84 -9.49
C PRO A 148 31.48 17.86 -8.91
N THR A 149 32.76 17.77 -9.31
CA THR A 149 33.88 18.46 -8.65
C THR A 149 34.03 19.96 -8.97
N HIS A 150 33.57 20.45 -10.12
CA HIS A 150 33.96 21.79 -10.60
C HIS A 150 32.83 22.82 -10.79
N THR A 151 31.59 22.38 -11.01
CA THR A 151 30.49 23.30 -11.41
C THR A 151 29.55 23.68 -10.26
N TYR A 152 29.66 23.01 -9.11
CA TYR A 152 28.67 23.08 -8.02
C TYR A 152 29.28 23.39 -6.64
N THR A 153 30.32 24.22 -6.59
CA THR A 153 31.01 24.60 -5.34
C THR A 153 30.12 25.27 -4.30
N GLN A 154 28.92 25.73 -4.67
CA GLN A 154 27.94 26.33 -3.77
C GLN A 154 27.01 25.32 -3.08
N ILE A 155 27.01 24.05 -3.48
CA ILE A 155 26.19 23.03 -2.83
C ILE A 155 26.87 22.65 -1.50
N ARG A 156 26.18 22.90 -0.38
CA ARG A 156 26.66 22.49 0.94
C ARG A 156 26.92 20.98 0.92
N PRO A 157 28.12 20.52 1.33
CA PRO A 157 28.43 19.10 1.38
C PRO A 157 27.40 18.41 2.27
N ARG A 158 26.75 17.40 1.71
CA ARG A 158 25.87 16.51 2.45
C ARG A 158 26.70 15.59 3.33
N LYS A 159 26.02 14.82 4.18
CA LYS A 159 26.61 13.81 5.06
C LYS A 159 27.68 13.01 4.30
N SER A 160 28.91 12.98 4.81
CA SER A 160 29.98 12.18 4.20
C SER A 160 29.69 10.70 4.43
N PHE A 161 29.62 9.91 3.37
CA PHE A 161 29.48 8.46 3.45
C PHE A 161 30.86 7.80 3.45
N GLN A 162 31.01 6.75 4.25
CA GLN A 162 32.18 5.88 4.23
C GLN A 162 31.89 4.64 3.36
N PRO A 163 32.91 4.01 2.74
CA PRO A 163 32.71 2.77 1.99
C PRO A 163 31.98 1.68 2.81
N ASP A 164 32.30 1.60 4.11
CA ASP A 164 31.68 0.67 5.06
C ASP A 164 30.19 0.96 5.32
N ASP A 165 29.67 2.12 4.92
CA ASP A 165 28.23 2.41 4.98
C ASP A 165 27.43 1.61 3.96
N PHE A 166 28.10 1.09 2.92
CA PHE A 166 27.53 0.29 1.84
C PHE A 166 27.98 -1.18 1.86
N ASP A 167 28.45 -1.65 3.03
CA ASP A 167 28.68 -3.08 3.32
C ASP A 167 27.33 -3.79 3.51
N PHE A 168 26.60 -4.00 2.42
CA PHE A 168 25.37 -4.79 2.38
C PHE A 168 25.67 -6.25 2.03
N PHE A 169 24.80 -7.16 2.43
CA PHE A 169 25.08 -8.59 2.33
C PHE A 169 25.22 -9.13 0.92
N TYR A 170 24.41 -8.60 0.00
CA TYR A 170 24.37 -9.18 -1.33
C TYR A 170 24.05 -8.14 -2.39
N TYR A 171 24.89 -8.14 -3.41
CA TYR A 171 24.59 -7.63 -4.73
C TYR A 171 25.35 -8.52 -5.72
N PRO A 172 24.85 -8.73 -6.94
CA PRO A 172 25.54 -9.53 -7.93
C PRO A 172 26.89 -8.87 -8.27
N ASN A 173 27.97 -9.41 -7.73
CA ASN A 173 29.32 -8.93 -8.03
C ASN A 173 29.88 -9.73 -9.21
N SER A 174 29.84 -9.14 -10.39
CA SER A 174 30.35 -9.79 -11.62
C SER A 174 31.81 -10.25 -11.56
N GLN A 175 32.63 -9.70 -10.64
CA GLN A 175 34.01 -10.14 -10.46
C GLN A 175 34.11 -11.46 -9.68
N GLU A 176 33.19 -11.70 -8.76
CA GLU A 176 33.15 -12.89 -7.90
C GLU A 176 32.24 -13.98 -8.47
N GLU A 177 31.14 -13.57 -9.10
CA GLU A 177 30.08 -14.44 -9.61
C GLU A 177 29.75 -14.09 -11.09
N PRO A 178 30.56 -14.55 -12.06
CA PRO A 178 30.39 -14.19 -13.47
C PRO A 178 29.04 -14.57 -14.08
N GLN A 179 28.36 -15.57 -13.51
CA GLN A 179 27.03 -16.01 -13.95
C GLN A 179 25.97 -14.89 -13.94
N TRP A 180 26.12 -13.88 -13.08
CA TRP A 180 25.19 -12.75 -13.04
C TRP A 180 25.36 -11.76 -14.19
N LEU A 181 26.46 -11.83 -14.95
CA LEU A 181 26.64 -11.02 -16.15
C LEU A 181 25.59 -11.32 -17.22
N GLU A 182 25.01 -12.52 -17.19
CA GLU A 182 23.96 -12.96 -18.11
C GLU A 182 22.55 -12.62 -17.60
N HIS A 183 22.41 -12.11 -16.37
CA HIS A 183 21.13 -11.78 -15.80
C HIS A 183 20.55 -10.50 -16.40
N LYS A 184 19.32 -10.56 -16.93
CA LYS A 184 18.67 -9.45 -17.66
C LYS A 184 18.69 -8.13 -16.91
N THR A 185 18.34 -8.12 -15.62
CA THR A 185 18.38 -6.89 -14.79
C THR A 185 19.80 -6.31 -14.68
N VAL A 186 20.83 -7.16 -14.59
CA VAL A 186 22.22 -6.71 -14.44
C VAL A 186 22.71 -6.11 -15.76
N GLN A 187 22.36 -6.72 -16.89
CA GLN A 187 22.66 -6.19 -18.22
C GLN A 187 21.98 -4.84 -18.45
N LEU A 188 20.68 -4.74 -18.18
CA LEU A 188 19.93 -3.48 -18.28
C LEU A 188 20.58 -2.37 -17.46
N VAL A 189 20.92 -2.63 -16.19
CA VAL A 189 21.58 -1.61 -15.34
C VAL A 189 22.94 -1.21 -15.90
N ARG A 190 23.74 -2.16 -16.42
CA ARG A 190 25.05 -1.85 -17.02
C ARG A 190 24.92 -0.98 -18.26
N ASP A 191 23.99 -1.32 -19.14
CA ASP A 191 23.79 -0.63 -20.41
C ASP A 191 23.23 0.78 -20.18
N VAL A 192 22.22 0.90 -19.29
CA VAL A 192 21.68 2.20 -18.85
C VAL A 192 22.77 3.08 -18.24
N VAL A 193 23.56 2.55 -17.31
CA VAL A 193 24.62 3.32 -16.65
C VAL A 193 25.70 3.74 -17.65
N GLN A 194 26.09 2.84 -18.57
CA GLN A 194 27.02 3.17 -19.64
C GLN A 194 26.49 4.37 -20.44
N ARG A 195 25.23 4.29 -20.88
CA ARG A 195 24.60 5.34 -21.67
C ARG A 195 24.56 6.66 -20.92
N VAL A 196 24.16 6.64 -19.64
CA VAL A 196 24.10 7.84 -18.79
C VAL A 196 25.46 8.51 -18.65
N VAL A 197 26.53 7.74 -18.38
CA VAL A 197 27.89 8.32 -18.24
C VAL A 197 28.38 8.91 -19.57
N GLU A 198 27.99 8.32 -20.71
CA GLU A 198 28.35 8.81 -22.04
C GLU A 198 27.55 10.06 -22.48
N THR A 199 26.27 10.16 -22.12
CA THR A 199 25.37 11.20 -22.64
C THR A 199 25.08 12.33 -21.68
N GLU A 200 25.05 12.07 -20.36
CA GLU A 200 24.67 13.07 -19.36
C GLU A 200 25.90 13.77 -18.77
N PRO A 201 26.12 15.07 -19.05
CA PRO A 201 27.33 15.78 -18.59
C PRO A 201 27.49 15.83 -17.07
N LEU A 202 26.40 15.65 -16.32
CA LEU A 202 26.42 15.57 -14.85
C LEU A 202 27.13 14.32 -14.32
N TYR A 203 27.28 13.27 -15.12
CA TYR A 203 27.87 11.99 -14.74
C TYR A 203 29.24 11.73 -15.38
N SER A 204 29.81 12.70 -16.11
CA SER A 204 31.09 12.51 -16.81
C SER A 204 32.29 12.26 -15.88
N HIS A 205 32.17 12.60 -14.59
CA HIS A 205 33.20 12.35 -13.56
C HIS A 205 33.00 11.04 -12.80
N VAL A 206 31.89 10.34 -13.03
CA VAL A 206 31.51 9.14 -12.28
C VAL A 206 32.16 7.91 -12.89
N ASP A 207 32.75 7.05 -12.04
CA ASP A 207 33.19 5.72 -12.46
C ASP A 207 31.97 4.83 -12.75
N GLN A 208 31.96 4.22 -13.94
CA GLN A 208 30.84 3.41 -14.41
C GLN A 208 30.62 2.18 -13.52
N VAL A 209 31.68 1.51 -13.08
CA VAL A 209 31.60 0.27 -12.30
C VAL A 209 31.06 0.58 -10.90
N ASP A 210 31.51 1.67 -10.30
CA ASP A 210 31.03 2.12 -9.00
C ASP A 210 29.54 2.47 -9.03
N LEU A 211 29.07 3.18 -10.07
CA LEU A 211 27.65 3.52 -10.24
C LEU A 211 26.77 2.27 -10.47
N VAL A 212 27.22 1.32 -11.30
CA VAL A 212 26.53 0.04 -11.49
C VAL A 212 26.40 -0.69 -10.15
N ASN A 213 27.49 -0.81 -9.40
CA ASN A 213 27.49 -1.48 -8.10
C ASN A 213 26.55 -0.78 -7.10
N PHE A 214 26.51 0.55 -7.10
CA PHE A 214 25.61 1.31 -6.25
C PHE A 214 24.14 1.01 -6.57
N ILE A 215 23.74 1.05 -7.85
CA ILE A 215 22.35 0.80 -8.26
C ILE A 215 21.95 -0.64 -7.94
N LEU A 216 22.84 -1.61 -8.20
CA LEU A 216 22.56 -3.02 -7.88
C LEU A 216 22.40 -3.23 -6.36
N LYS A 217 23.23 -2.57 -5.53
CA LYS A 217 23.07 -2.58 -4.07
C LYS A 217 21.73 -1.99 -3.64
N ILE A 218 21.31 -0.90 -4.25
CA ILE A 218 19.99 -0.30 -4.02
C ILE A 218 18.88 -1.31 -4.35
N TYR A 219 18.91 -1.92 -5.54
CA TYR A 219 17.85 -2.84 -5.97
C TYR A 219 17.76 -4.07 -5.06
N SER A 220 18.91 -4.64 -4.70
CA SER A 220 18.94 -5.81 -3.85
C SER A 220 18.56 -5.50 -2.39
N ASN A 221 18.82 -4.30 -1.87
CA ASN A 221 18.71 -4.04 -0.43
C ASN A 221 17.70 -2.99 0.01
N ALA A 222 17.26 -2.11 -0.89
CA ALA A 222 16.41 -1.00 -0.50
C ALA A 222 14.93 -1.41 -0.39
N HIS A 223 14.20 -0.62 0.38
CA HIS A 223 12.77 -0.77 0.62
C HIS A 223 12.01 0.41 0.05
N THR A 224 10.90 0.15 -0.62
CA THR A 224 9.95 1.19 -0.99
C THR A 224 9.05 1.47 0.21
N VAL A 225 8.99 2.72 0.63
CA VAL A 225 8.12 3.22 1.70
C VAL A 225 7.23 4.32 1.18
N ALA A 226 5.98 4.30 1.63
CA ALA A 226 5.01 5.36 1.42
C ALA A 226 5.27 6.46 2.47
N LEU A 227 5.84 7.60 2.06
CA LEU A 227 6.01 8.74 2.95
C LEU A 227 4.84 9.71 2.78
N PRO A 228 4.02 9.94 3.83
CA PRO A 228 3.09 11.06 3.80
C PRO A 228 3.92 12.34 3.78
N ARG A 229 3.71 13.17 2.77
CA ARG A 229 4.27 14.52 2.75
C ARG A 229 3.28 15.48 3.39
N ALA A 230 3.39 15.69 4.70
CA ALA A 230 2.83 16.87 5.32
C ALA A 230 3.64 18.08 4.84
N ARG A 231 3.17 18.77 3.80
CA ARG A 231 3.77 20.06 3.41
C ARG A 231 3.33 21.10 4.43
N GLU A 232 4.19 21.41 5.40
CA GLU A 232 3.94 22.50 6.36
C GLU A 232 3.87 23.87 5.67
N ILE A 233 4.55 24.04 4.53
CA ILE A 233 4.61 25.31 3.79
C ILE A 233 4.11 25.09 2.36
N PRO A 234 3.04 25.79 1.91
CA PRO A 234 2.55 25.68 0.56
C PRO A 234 3.56 26.26 -0.45
N THR A 235 3.88 25.48 -1.50
CA THR A 235 4.85 25.87 -2.55
C THR A 235 4.42 27.09 -3.35
N HIS A 236 3.14 27.44 -3.33
CA HIS A 236 2.57 28.59 -4.02
C HIS A 236 1.58 29.32 -3.12
N SER A 237 2.10 30.05 -2.12
CA SER A 237 1.29 30.90 -1.22
C SER A 237 0.30 31.80 -1.99
N HIS A 238 0.71 32.35 -3.14
CA HIS A 238 -0.16 33.13 -4.01
C HIS A 238 -1.29 32.33 -4.67
N LYS A 239 -1.06 31.08 -5.07
CA LYS A 239 -2.10 30.22 -5.65
C LYS A 239 -3.10 29.80 -4.57
N LYS A 240 -2.62 29.50 -3.35
CA LYS A 240 -3.46 29.22 -2.19
C LYS A 240 -4.31 30.42 -1.80
N ALA A 241 -3.70 31.59 -1.61
CA ALA A 241 -4.40 32.83 -1.30
C ALA A 241 -5.41 33.22 -2.39
N ARG A 242 -5.11 32.90 -3.66
CA ARG A 242 -6.06 33.08 -4.77
C ARG A 242 -7.24 32.12 -4.62
N ARG A 243 -7.02 30.83 -4.34
CA ARG A 243 -8.08 29.84 -4.09
C ARG A 243 -8.94 30.22 -2.89
N GLU A 244 -8.33 30.54 -1.75
CA GLU A 244 -9.02 31.03 -0.55
C GLU A 244 -9.87 32.27 -0.89
N LYS A 245 -9.32 33.25 -1.62
CA LYS A 245 -10.08 34.42 -2.09
C LYS A 245 -11.25 34.07 -3.01
N TYR A 246 -11.12 33.08 -3.89
CA TYR A 246 -12.22 32.65 -4.75
C TYR A 246 -13.27 31.85 -3.96
N LYS A 247 -12.82 31.01 -3.03
CA LYS A 247 -13.67 30.27 -2.09
C LYS A 247 -14.50 31.24 -1.24
N ASP A 248 -13.88 32.27 -0.67
CA ASP A 248 -14.55 33.33 0.08
C ASP A 248 -15.55 34.12 -0.79
N LYS A 249 -15.23 34.32 -2.08
CA LYS A 249 -16.04 35.14 -2.98
C LYS A 249 -17.25 34.41 -3.57
N PHE A 250 -17.11 33.12 -3.87
CA PHE A 250 -18.10 32.36 -4.64
C PHE A 250 -18.71 31.17 -3.86
N GLY A 251 -18.20 30.88 -2.66
CA GLY A 251 -18.65 29.77 -1.82
C GLY A 251 -18.17 28.40 -2.32
N ASP A 252 -18.22 27.41 -1.43
CA ASP A 252 -17.67 26.06 -1.66
C ASP A 252 -18.36 25.31 -2.82
N ASN A 253 -19.59 25.70 -3.16
CA ASN A 253 -20.41 25.01 -4.16
C ASN A 253 -20.11 25.42 -5.62
N GLU A 254 -19.65 26.65 -5.87
CA GLU A 254 -19.39 27.12 -7.25
C GLU A 254 -17.93 26.96 -7.67
N THR A 255 -17.00 26.92 -6.72
CA THR A 255 -15.57 26.72 -7.00
C THR A 255 -15.15 25.28 -6.73
N TYR A 256 -15.74 24.33 -7.47
CA TYR A 256 -15.32 22.93 -7.43
C TYR A 256 -13.94 22.77 -8.09
N TRP A 257 -12.87 23.07 -7.35
CA TRP A 257 -11.48 22.86 -7.78
C TRP A 257 -10.98 21.44 -7.48
N GLY A 258 -11.91 20.48 -7.38
CA GLY A 258 -11.73 19.24 -6.61
C GLY A 258 -11.85 19.56 -5.12
N GLU A 259 -12.38 18.65 -4.31
CA GLU A 259 -12.16 18.75 -2.87
C GLU A 259 -10.64 18.88 -2.66
N ASP A 260 -10.19 19.91 -1.93
CA ASP A 260 -8.89 19.85 -1.26
C ASP A 260 -9.04 18.78 -0.16
N THR A 261 -9.38 17.53 -0.52
CA THR A 261 -9.03 16.42 0.33
C THR A 261 -7.53 16.58 0.49
N GLU A 262 -7.12 16.91 1.72
CA GLU A 262 -5.73 16.86 2.15
C GLU A 262 -5.29 15.39 2.15
N ASP A 263 -5.48 14.70 1.04
CA ASP A 263 -4.90 13.42 0.76
C ASP A 263 -3.41 13.69 0.79
N LEU A 264 -2.83 13.41 1.96
CA LEU A 264 -1.41 13.50 2.22
C LEU A 264 -0.74 12.83 1.04
N VAL A 265 -0.16 13.61 0.13
CA VAL A 265 0.36 13.06 -1.12
C VAL A 265 1.43 12.06 -0.75
N ILE A 266 1.04 10.78 -0.80
CA ILE A 266 1.90 9.67 -0.41
C ILE A 266 2.92 9.58 -1.52
N THR A 267 4.14 10.01 -1.23
CA THR A 267 5.20 9.97 -2.22
C THR A 267 5.96 8.66 -2.04
N PRO A 268 5.91 7.73 -3.01
CA PRO A 268 6.70 6.52 -2.92
C PRO A 268 8.18 6.92 -2.85
N THR A 269 8.87 6.44 -1.84
CA THR A 269 10.26 6.80 -1.52
C THR A 269 11.04 5.51 -1.34
N ILE A 270 12.23 5.41 -1.91
CA ILE A 270 13.13 4.33 -1.55
C ILE A 270 13.95 4.73 -0.33
N ALA A 271 14.00 3.81 0.63
CA ALA A 271 14.76 3.89 1.87
C ALA A 271 15.79 2.76 1.93
N LEU A 272 17.07 3.12 2.00
CA LEU A 272 18.16 2.18 2.21
C LEU A 272 18.47 2.08 3.70
N LEU A 273 18.41 0.87 4.25
CA LEU A 273 18.66 0.60 5.67
C LEU A 273 20.04 -0.03 5.84
N ARG A 274 20.82 0.39 6.84
CA ARG A 274 22.13 -0.21 7.07
C ARG A 274 22.00 -1.59 7.71
N TRP A 275 21.13 -1.71 8.71
CA TRP A 275 20.93 -2.91 9.50
C TRP A 275 19.69 -3.71 9.09
N GLY A 276 18.64 -3.04 8.61
CA GLY A 276 17.45 -3.71 8.05
C GLY A 276 17.79 -4.56 6.83
N SER A 277 18.68 -4.07 5.95
CA SER A 277 19.22 -4.84 4.83
C SER A 277 20.16 -5.98 5.25
N LYS A 278 20.36 -6.17 6.57
CA LYS A 278 21.08 -7.29 7.16
C LYS A 278 20.18 -8.38 7.76
N MET A 279 18.89 -8.33 7.51
CA MET A 279 17.98 -9.44 7.81
C MET A 279 17.76 -10.27 6.55
N THR A 280 17.27 -11.50 6.69
CA THR A 280 17.06 -12.39 5.54
C THR A 280 15.64 -12.29 5.02
N HIS A 281 15.43 -12.75 3.80
CA HIS A 281 14.08 -12.91 3.27
C HIS A 281 13.41 -14.17 3.79
N SER A 282 12.12 -14.08 4.10
CA SER A 282 11.23 -15.24 4.18
C SER A 282 9.82 -14.86 3.70
N CYS A 283 9.15 -15.75 2.97
CA CYS A 283 7.72 -15.59 2.65
C CYS A 283 6.81 -15.86 3.87
N THR A 284 7.35 -16.52 4.90
CA THR A 284 6.73 -16.73 6.23
C THR A 284 7.65 -16.15 7.30
N PRO A 285 7.78 -14.81 7.34
CA PRO A 285 8.77 -14.15 8.16
C PRO A 285 8.51 -14.31 9.65
N ASN A 286 9.53 -14.01 10.45
CA ASN A 286 9.40 -13.90 11.90
C ASN A 286 9.40 -12.46 12.42
N LEU A 287 9.60 -11.49 11.53
CA LEU A 287 9.49 -10.08 11.80
C LEU A 287 8.42 -9.44 10.93
N PHE A 288 7.69 -8.50 11.52
CA PHE A 288 6.86 -7.54 10.82
C PHE A 288 7.61 -6.23 10.71
N LEU A 289 7.71 -5.74 9.47
CA LEU A 289 8.34 -4.47 9.12
C LEU A 289 7.24 -3.43 8.90
N ARG A 290 7.34 -2.31 9.60
CA ARG A 290 6.51 -1.13 9.34
C ARG A 290 7.34 0.13 9.33
N PHE A 291 6.86 1.12 8.60
CA PHE A 291 7.42 2.46 8.62
C PHE A 291 6.62 3.33 9.61
N GLU A 292 7.32 4.08 10.46
CA GLU A 292 6.72 5.04 11.40
C GLU A 292 6.95 6.46 10.87
N PRO A 293 5.95 7.12 10.25
CA PRO A 293 6.14 8.41 9.59
C PRO A 293 6.64 9.52 10.52
N VAL A 294 6.13 9.55 11.75
CA VAL A 294 6.49 10.57 12.76
C VAL A 294 7.98 10.53 13.08
N ARG A 295 8.55 9.33 13.22
CA ARG A 295 9.99 9.14 13.49
C ARG A 295 10.82 9.02 12.22
N ASN A 296 10.16 8.91 11.07
CA ASN A 296 10.79 8.68 9.78
C ASN A 296 11.76 7.47 9.82
N ALA A 297 11.32 6.40 10.49
CA ALA A 297 12.12 5.23 10.84
C ALA A 297 11.37 3.92 10.53
N MET A 298 12.13 2.87 10.26
CA MET A 298 11.64 1.51 10.04
C MET A 298 11.68 0.74 11.36
N VAL A 299 10.58 0.07 11.70
CA VAL A 299 10.40 -0.67 12.95
C VAL A 299 10.20 -2.14 12.64
N PHE A 300 11.06 -2.99 13.19
CA PHE A 300 11.02 -4.43 13.06
C PHE A 300 10.55 -5.05 14.37
N THR A 301 9.40 -5.72 14.32
CA THR A 301 8.73 -6.29 15.49
C THR A 301 8.62 -7.80 15.33
N VAL A 302 8.94 -8.56 16.37
CA VAL A 302 8.83 -10.02 16.37
C VAL A 302 7.36 -10.44 16.32
N ILE A 303 7.02 -11.38 15.44
CA ILE A 303 5.64 -11.86 15.26
C ILE A 303 5.41 -13.31 15.66
N ARG A 304 6.50 -14.08 15.83
CA ARG A 304 6.47 -15.43 16.40
C ARG A 304 7.66 -15.64 17.33
N PRO A 305 7.58 -16.56 18.31
CA PRO A 305 8.72 -16.86 19.17
C PRO A 305 9.96 -17.26 18.38
N LEU A 306 11.14 -16.81 18.82
CA LEU A 306 12.42 -17.11 18.19
C LEU A 306 13.41 -17.70 19.18
N ALA A 307 14.09 -18.76 18.74
CA ALA A 307 15.16 -19.38 19.50
C ALA A 307 16.48 -18.61 19.34
N VAL A 308 17.41 -18.78 20.30
CA VAL A 308 18.77 -18.23 20.20
C VAL A 308 19.46 -18.79 18.95
N GLY A 309 19.99 -17.90 18.12
CA GLY A 309 20.69 -18.24 16.89
C GLY A 309 19.78 -18.41 15.67
N GLU A 310 18.46 -18.29 15.81
CA GLU A 310 17.53 -18.31 14.68
C GLU A 310 17.69 -17.04 13.82
N PRO A 311 17.70 -17.15 12.48
CA PRO A 311 17.82 -16.00 11.60
C PRO A 311 16.61 -15.07 11.71
N LEU A 312 16.90 -13.77 11.72
CA LEU A 312 15.90 -12.72 11.69
C LEU A 312 15.50 -12.47 10.24
N SER A 313 14.21 -12.62 9.95
CA SER A 313 13.68 -12.58 8.59
C SER A 313 12.40 -11.75 8.48
N PHE A 314 12.30 -11.02 7.37
CA PHE A 314 11.10 -10.30 6.95
C PHE A 314 10.85 -10.54 5.45
N SER A 315 9.69 -10.14 4.95
CA SER A 315 9.41 -10.25 3.51
C SER A 315 10.01 -9.09 2.73
N TYR A 316 10.65 -9.40 1.60
CA TYR A 316 11.15 -8.40 0.64
C TYR A 316 10.11 -8.09 -0.43
N LEU A 317 9.07 -8.91 -0.51
CA LEU A 317 7.99 -8.72 -1.45
C LEU A 317 7.04 -7.68 -0.87
N PRO A 318 6.70 -6.63 -1.62
CA PRO A 318 5.78 -5.61 -1.14
C PRO A 318 4.40 -6.19 -0.89
N GLU A 319 3.77 -5.67 0.16
CA GLU A 319 2.34 -5.80 0.44
C GLU A 319 1.74 -4.40 0.28
N ASP A 320 1.70 -3.89 -0.95
CA ASP A 320 1.06 -2.59 -1.21
C ASP A 320 -0.37 -2.74 -1.75
N ASP A 321 -1.08 -1.62 -1.86
CA ASP A 321 -2.49 -1.60 -2.26
C ASP A 321 -2.71 -1.89 -3.75
N LEU A 322 -1.67 -1.69 -4.57
CA LEU A 322 -1.75 -1.77 -6.02
C LEU A 322 -1.22 -3.09 -6.57
N SER A 323 -0.14 -3.61 -6.01
CA SER A 323 0.28 -4.99 -6.22
C SER A 323 -0.47 -5.83 -5.21
N VAL A 324 -1.52 -6.51 -5.65
CA VAL A 324 -2.17 -7.53 -4.80
C VAL A 324 -1.04 -8.48 -4.34
N GLY A 325 -0.69 -8.38 -3.05
CA GLY A 325 0.68 -8.43 -2.54
C GLY A 325 1.47 -9.69 -2.89
N GLY A 326 2.79 -9.57 -3.00
CA GLY A 326 3.66 -10.70 -3.39
C GLY A 326 3.63 -11.88 -2.42
N LEU A 327 3.15 -11.73 -1.19
CA LEU A 327 2.98 -12.83 -0.22
C LEU A 327 1.59 -13.45 -0.23
N VAL A 328 0.58 -12.60 -0.45
CA VAL A 328 -0.85 -12.88 -0.31
C VAL A 328 -1.40 -13.45 -1.62
N CYS A 329 -0.88 -12.96 -2.74
CA CYS A 329 -1.31 -13.29 -4.08
C CYS A 329 -0.14 -13.72 -4.96
N GLY A 330 -0.43 -14.69 -5.81
CA GLY A 330 0.56 -15.36 -6.63
C GLY A 330 1.05 -16.67 -6.02
N THR A 331 1.83 -17.35 -6.84
CA THR A 331 2.35 -18.69 -6.59
C THR A 331 3.75 -18.61 -5.98
N ALA A 332 4.24 -19.72 -5.43
CA ALA A 332 5.64 -19.80 -5.02
C ALA A 332 6.61 -19.51 -6.18
N LEU A 333 6.22 -19.83 -7.42
CA LEU A 333 7.00 -19.52 -8.62
C LEU A 333 7.05 -18.01 -8.88
N ASP A 334 5.91 -17.32 -8.78
CA ASP A 334 5.87 -15.86 -8.98
C ASP A 334 6.71 -15.13 -7.93
N ARG A 335 6.66 -15.59 -6.68
CA ARG A 335 7.50 -15.07 -5.59
C ARG A 335 8.98 -15.24 -5.89
N LYS A 336 9.39 -16.45 -6.32
CA LYS A 336 10.78 -16.73 -6.69
C LYS A 336 11.22 -15.91 -7.89
N ALA A 337 10.41 -15.82 -8.94
CA ALA A 337 10.71 -15.03 -10.12
C ALA A 337 10.90 -13.53 -9.78
N LYS A 338 10.04 -12.97 -8.92
CA LYS A 338 10.19 -11.59 -8.41
C LYS A 338 11.48 -11.42 -7.61
N LEU A 339 11.79 -12.33 -6.70
CA LEU A 339 13.01 -12.25 -5.89
C LEU A 339 14.28 -12.48 -6.72
N GLU A 340 14.24 -13.36 -7.72
CA GLU A 340 15.34 -13.53 -8.66
C GLU A 340 15.55 -12.24 -9.46
N LYS A 341 14.48 -11.68 -10.02
CA LYS A 341 14.51 -10.45 -10.83
C LYS A 341 15.08 -9.23 -10.08
N PHE A 342 14.66 -9.03 -8.82
CA PHE A 342 14.97 -7.80 -8.07
C PHE A 342 15.99 -7.98 -6.94
N LYS A 343 16.16 -9.20 -6.44
CA LYS A 343 16.98 -9.53 -5.27
C LYS A 343 18.07 -10.55 -5.57
N PHE A 344 18.10 -11.11 -6.79
CA PHE A 344 19.16 -11.97 -7.30
C PHE A 344 19.36 -13.25 -6.48
N PHE A 345 18.27 -13.85 -5.98
CA PHE A 345 18.32 -15.17 -5.35
C PHE A 345 17.01 -15.93 -5.54
N THR A 346 17.09 -17.26 -5.49
CA THR A 346 15.91 -18.13 -5.48
C THR A 346 15.50 -18.43 -4.05
N CYS A 347 14.30 -18.00 -3.66
CA CYS A 347 13.81 -18.21 -2.31
C CYS A 347 13.63 -19.70 -1.98
N ALA A 348 14.25 -20.13 -0.88
CA ALA A 348 14.17 -21.49 -0.33
C ALA A 348 13.57 -21.51 1.10
N CYS A 349 12.80 -20.47 1.47
CA CYS A 349 12.10 -20.46 2.76
C CYS A 349 11.08 -21.60 2.87
N GLU A 350 10.61 -21.87 4.09
CA GLU A 350 9.67 -22.94 4.39
C GLU A 350 8.46 -22.93 3.44
N SER A 351 7.79 -21.79 3.26
CA SER A 351 6.64 -21.68 2.34
C SER A 351 6.99 -21.97 0.88
N CYS A 352 8.18 -21.59 0.41
CA CYS A 352 8.61 -21.84 -0.97
C CYS A 352 9.10 -23.28 -1.23
N MET A 353 9.37 -24.02 -0.16
CA MET A 353 9.81 -25.42 -0.17
C MET A 353 8.69 -26.41 0.23
N ASP A 354 7.68 -25.92 0.93
CA ASP A 354 6.46 -26.64 1.28
C ASP A 354 5.52 -26.77 0.05
N TRP A 355 4.34 -27.32 0.27
CA TRP A 355 3.25 -27.28 -0.70
C TRP A 355 2.80 -25.83 -0.94
N ASP A 356 2.51 -25.51 -2.20
CA ASP A 356 1.98 -24.20 -2.58
C ASP A 356 0.47 -24.15 -2.27
N TRP A 357 0.15 -23.92 -1.00
CA TRP A 357 -1.22 -23.92 -0.49
C TRP A 357 -2.11 -22.87 -1.15
N SER A 358 -1.54 -21.78 -1.68
CA SER A 358 -2.29 -20.74 -2.39
C SER A 358 -2.60 -21.11 -3.84
N ARG A 359 -2.01 -22.19 -4.38
CA ARG A 359 -2.19 -22.64 -5.76
C ARG A 359 -2.93 -23.98 -5.84
N GLY A 360 -3.91 -24.18 -4.98
CA GLY A 360 -4.70 -25.41 -4.92
C GLY A 360 -5.65 -25.56 -6.11
N VAL A 361 -5.71 -26.75 -6.69
CA VAL A 361 -6.59 -27.13 -7.81
C VAL A 361 -7.43 -28.37 -7.46
N ILE A 362 -8.36 -28.78 -8.33
CA ILE A 362 -9.19 -29.96 -8.14
C ILE A 362 -8.61 -31.15 -8.90
N CYS A 363 -8.60 -32.33 -8.28
CA CYS A 363 -8.13 -33.55 -8.90
C CYS A 363 -9.12 -34.05 -9.95
N ASN A 364 -8.71 -34.18 -11.21
CA ASN A 364 -9.57 -34.73 -12.28
C ASN A 364 -10.03 -36.19 -12.05
N LYS A 365 -9.37 -36.94 -11.16
CA LYS A 365 -9.68 -38.35 -10.89
C LYS A 365 -10.62 -38.56 -9.71
N CYS A 366 -10.39 -37.84 -8.60
CA CYS A 366 -11.15 -38.03 -7.35
C CYS A 366 -11.90 -36.78 -6.89
N ASN A 367 -11.81 -35.67 -7.61
CA ASN A 367 -12.41 -34.36 -7.30
C ASN A 367 -12.01 -33.77 -5.94
N GLU A 368 -10.97 -34.32 -5.30
CA GLU A 368 -10.38 -33.74 -4.09
C GLU A 368 -9.40 -32.61 -4.41
N PRO A 369 -9.17 -31.67 -3.46
CA PRO A 369 -8.12 -30.68 -3.57
C PRO A 369 -6.72 -31.29 -3.81
N VAL A 370 -5.94 -30.65 -4.67
CA VAL A 370 -4.56 -31.00 -5.02
C VAL A 370 -3.72 -29.75 -4.88
N ASN A 371 -2.58 -29.86 -4.21
CA ASN A 371 -1.62 -28.77 -4.14
C ASN A 371 -0.37 -29.10 -4.94
N TYR A 372 0.29 -28.05 -5.43
CA TYR A 372 1.55 -28.15 -6.15
C TYR A 372 2.72 -28.25 -5.16
N ARG A 373 3.72 -29.08 -5.46
CA ARG A 373 4.95 -29.12 -4.65
C ARG A 373 6.14 -28.72 -5.50
N HIS A 374 6.65 -27.52 -5.25
CA HIS A 374 7.65 -26.89 -6.10
C HIS A 374 8.95 -27.69 -6.23
N HIS A 375 9.48 -28.28 -5.14
CA HIS A 375 10.80 -28.92 -5.19
C HIS A 375 10.91 -30.08 -6.20
N ASP A 376 9.79 -30.73 -6.52
CA ASP A 376 9.73 -31.84 -7.48
C ASP A 376 9.25 -31.37 -8.86
N GLY A 377 8.73 -30.14 -8.96
CA GLY A 377 8.01 -29.67 -10.15
C GLY A 377 6.73 -30.46 -10.44
N THR A 378 6.20 -31.22 -9.48
CA THR A 378 5.07 -32.16 -9.72
C THR A 378 3.81 -31.76 -8.97
N TRP A 379 2.68 -32.00 -9.62
CA TRP A 379 1.36 -31.98 -9.00
C TRP A 379 1.07 -33.35 -8.37
N LYS A 380 0.66 -33.36 -7.11
CA LYS A 380 0.35 -34.60 -6.39
C LYS A 380 -0.96 -34.43 -5.63
N CYS A 381 -1.94 -35.26 -5.96
CA CYS A 381 -3.18 -35.34 -5.18
C CYS A 381 -2.90 -36.05 -3.85
N PHE A 382 -3.31 -35.47 -2.73
CA PHE A 382 -3.14 -36.08 -1.41
C PHE A 382 -3.93 -37.39 -1.26
N ASN A 383 -5.06 -37.51 -1.94
CA ASN A 383 -5.92 -38.68 -1.84
C ASN A 383 -5.49 -39.82 -2.79
N CYS A 384 -5.41 -39.55 -4.10
CA CYS A 384 -5.19 -40.61 -5.09
C CYS A 384 -3.75 -40.71 -5.64
N HIS A 385 -2.86 -39.79 -5.25
CA HIS A 385 -1.45 -39.68 -5.65
C HIS A 385 -1.17 -39.65 -7.16
N ASN A 386 -2.21 -39.59 -7.99
CA ASN A 386 -2.09 -39.52 -9.44
C ASN A 386 -2.60 -38.16 -9.90
N LEU A 387 -1.76 -37.38 -10.55
CA LEU A 387 -2.24 -36.25 -11.34
C LEU A 387 -1.40 -36.08 -12.61
N ASN A 388 -2.11 -35.96 -13.74
CA ASN A 388 -1.58 -35.25 -14.90
C ASN A 388 -1.64 -33.74 -14.61
N GLU A 389 -1.08 -32.92 -15.49
CA GLU A 389 -1.15 -31.46 -15.37
C GLU A 389 -2.61 -30.97 -15.22
N PRO A 390 -2.93 -30.11 -14.23
CA PRO A 390 -4.30 -29.63 -14.00
C PRO A 390 -4.74 -28.67 -15.11
N THR A 391 -6.03 -28.68 -15.46
CA THR A 391 -6.56 -27.91 -16.62
C THR A 391 -6.56 -26.40 -16.45
N PHE A 392 -6.57 -25.89 -15.22
CA PHE A 392 -6.56 -24.46 -14.94
C PHE A 392 -5.17 -23.81 -15.11
N ILE A 393 -4.10 -24.61 -14.98
CA ILE A 393 -2.72 -24.14 -14.89
C ILE A 393 -2.18 -23.77 -16.28
N GLY A 394 -1.36 -22.71 -16.34
CA GLY A 394 -0.74 -22.24 -17.58
C GLY A 394 -1.40 -20.94 -18.09
N ASP A 395 -1.79 -20.92 -19.36
CA ASP A 395 -2.27 -19.68 -20.00
C ASP A 395 -3.59 -19.17 -19.41
N ARG A 396 -4.48 -20.08 -18.97
CA ARG A 396 -5.72 -19.71 -18.30
C ARG A 396 -5.45 -19.01 -16.97
N GLU A 397 -4.60 -19.59 -16.11
CA GLU A 397 -4.18 -18.98 -14.84
C GLU A 397 -3.57 -17.58 -15.05
N LYS A 398 -2.68 -17.42 -16.04
CA LYS A 398 -2.08 -16.12 -16.40
C LYS A 398 -3.12 -15.11 -16.86
N SER A 399 -4.04 -15.52 -17.73
CA SER A 399 -5.14 -14.68 -18.24
C SER A 399 -6.05 -14.21 -17.09
N VAL A 400 -6.49 -15.13 -16.23
CA VAL A 400 -7.30 -14.82 -15.05
C VAL A 400 -6.55 -13.85 -14.12
N THR A 401 -5.28 -14.14 -13.84
CA THR A 401 -4.44 -13.28 -13.00
C THR A 401 -4.39 -11.86 -13.54
N ARG A 402 -4.12 -11.67 -14.84
CA ARG A 402 -4.07 -10.36 -15.48
C ARG A 402 -5.39 -9.60 -15.35
N VAL A 403 -6.51 -10.26 -15.62
CA VAL A 403 -7.85 -9.67 -15.50
C VAL A 403 -8.13 -9.21 -14.07
N LEU A 404 -7.85 -10.07 -13.08
CA LEU A 404 -8.08 -9.76 -11.67
C LEU A 404 -7.20 -8.63 -11.17
N MET A 405 -5.91 -8.61 -11.54
CA MET A 405 -5.02 -7.51 -11.19
C MET A 405 -5.48 -6.19 -11.81
N GLY A 406 -5.98 -6.22 -13.05
CA GLY A 406 -6.54 -5.04 -13.72
C GLY A 406 -7.85 -4.53 -13.12
N PHE A 407 -8.68 -5.39 -12.52
CA PHE A 407 -9.84 -4.96 -11.75
C PHE A 407 -9.42 -4.44 -10.37
N ALA A 408 -8.57 -5.17 -9.65
CA ALA A 408 -8.10 -4.78 -8.33
C ALA A 408 -7.44 -3.40 -8.35
N SER A 409 -6.54 -3.15 -9.31
CA SER A 409 -5.87 -1.86 -9.42
C SER A 409 -6.85 -0.70 -9.60
N ARG A 410 -7.89 -0.86 -10.44
CA ARG A 410 -8.88 0.19 -10.68
C ARG A 410 -9.85 0.38 -9.52
N ILE A 411 -10.26 -0.71 -8.86
CA ILE A 411 -11.15 -0.64 -7.70
C ILE A 411 -10.45 0.06 -6.52
N TYR A 412 -9.26 -0.41 -6.17
CA TYR A 412 -8.54 0.11 -5.01
C TYR A 412 -7.90 1.48 -5.26
N SER A 413 -7.71 1.88 -6.52
CA SER A 413 -7.35 3.25 -6.86
C SER A 413 -8.54 4.21 -6.91
N ASN A 414 -9.77 3.74 -6.63
CA ASN A 414 -11.01 4.52 -6.78
C ASN A 414 -11.19 5.12 -8.19
N ARG A 415 -10.67 4.44 -9.23
CA ARG A 415 -10.71 4.86 -10.65
C ARG A 415 -11.75 4.06 -11.44
N ILE A 416 -12.91 3.83 -10.85
CA ILE A 416 -13.95 3.02 -11.46
C ILE A 416 -14.88 3.90 -12.29
N ASN A 417 -15.00 3.61 -13.59
CA ASN A 417 -16.01 4.22 -14.45
C ASN A 417 -17.30 3.37 -14.52
N GLN A 418 -18.39 3.97 -15.00
CA GLN A 418 -19.71 3.32 -15.07
C GLN A 418 -19.71 2.06 -15.96
N ASN A 419 -18.92 2.05 -17.03
CA ASN A 419 -18.78 0.89 -17.92
C ASN A 419 -18.11 -0.28 -17.20
N MET A 420 -17.09 -0.02 -16.39
CA MET A 420 -16.44 -1.05 -15.60
C MET A 420 -17.37 -1.57 -14.51
N MET A 421 -18.16 -0.69 -13.87
CA MET A 421 -19.17 -1.10 -12.89
C MET A 421 -20.20 -2.08 -13.45
N SER A 422 -20.64 -1.90 -14.69
CA SER A 422 -21.62 -2.80 -15.31
C SER A 422 -21.02 -4.13 -15.76
N MET A 423 -19.71 -4.14 -16.08
CA MET A 423 -19.01 -5.35 -16.53
C MET A 423 -18.44 -6.19 -15.37
N LEU A 424 -18.11 -5.57 -14.24
CA LEU A 424 -17.37 -6.23 -13.17
C LEU A 424 -18.04 -7.53 -12.70
N GLU A 425 -19.31 -7.47 -12.30
CA GLU A 425 -20.01 -8.64 -11.77
C GLU A 425 -20.13 -9.77 -12.82
N PRO A 426 -20.68 -9.55 -14.04
CA PRO A 426 -20.78 -10.60 -15.05
C PRO A 426 -19.45 -11.27 -15.39
N TYR A 427 -18.38 -10.50 -15.53
CA TYR A 427 -17.06 -11.05 -15.84
C TYR A 427 -16.51 -11.90 -14.70
N LEU A 428 -16.61 -11.43 -13.46
CA LEU A 428 -16.15 -12.19 -12.29
C LEU A 428 -16.97 -13.47 -12.09
N PHE A 429 -18.27 -13.46 -12.35
CA PHE A 429 -19.10 -14.68 -12.32
C PHE A 429 -18.70 -15.68 -13.39
N ASP A 430 -18.42 -15.24 -14.62
CA ASP A 430 -17.96 -16.13 -15.69
C ASP A 430 -16.60 -16.78 -15.36
N LEU A 431 -15.76 -16.15 -14.53
CA LEU A 431 -14.54 -16.80 -14.03
C LEU A 431 -14.84 -17.92 -13.03
N LEU A 432 -15.86 -17.77 -12.19
CA LEU A 432 -16.25 -18.76 -11.18
C LEU A 432 -17.07 -19.92 -11.77
N ASP A 433 -17.95 -19.61 -12.71
CA ASP A 433 -18.87 -20.55 -13.38
C ASP A 433 -19.02 -20.14 -14.86
N PRO A 434 -18.06 -20.53 -15.72
CA PRO A 434 -18.04 -20.08 -17.10
C PRO A 434 -19.22 -20.62 -17.89
N ALA A 435 -19.88 -19.74 -18.65
CA ALA A 435 -21.00 -20.14 -19.50
C ALA A 435 -20.56 -21.13 -20.59
N ASN A 436 -19.31 -20.99 -21.05
CA ASN A 436 -18.68 -21.95 -21.95
C ASN A 436 -18.12 -23.14 -21.17
N LYS A 437 -18.72 -24.32 -21.37
CA LYS A 437 -18.31 -25.58 -20.72
C LYS A 437 -16.88 -26.03 -21.04
N ASP A 438 -16.28 -25.50 -22.10
CA ASP A 438 -14.88 -25.78 -22.46
C ASP A 438 -13.88 -24.99 -21.61
N GLN A 439 -14.33 -23.93 -20.93
CA GLN A 439 -13.49 -23.17 -20.01
C GLN A 439 -13.51 -23.80 -18.62
N THR A 440 -12.32 -23.93 -18.02
CA THR A 440 -12.19 -24.42 -16.64
C THR A 440 -12.50 -23.26 -15.67
N PRO A 441 -13.42 -23.45 -14.69
CA PRO A 441 -13.68 -22.45 -13.64
C PRO A 441 -12.46 -22.25 -12.75
N VAL A 442 -12.37 -21.08 -12.11
CA VAL A 442 -11.33 -20.80 -11.12
C VAL A 442 -11.47 -21.77 -9.93
N PRO A 443 -10.42 -22.54 -9.57
CA PRO A 443 -10.52 -23.52 -8.49
C PRO A 443 -10.68 -22.87 -7.11
N LYS A 444 -11.56 -23.43 -6.26
CA LYS A 444 -11.89 -22.87 -4.93
C LYS A 444 -10.71 -22.67 -3.97
N ASN A 445 -9.67 -23.50 -4.11
CA ASN A 445 -8.47 -23.45 -3.28
C ASN A 445 -7.32 -22.65 -3.92
N HIS A 446 -7.60 -21.96 -5.02
CA HIS A 446 -6.65 -21.09 -5.69
C HIS A 446 -6.79 -19.65 -5.19
N TRP A 447 -5.70 -18.93 -5.01
CA TRP A 447 -5.73 -17.55 -4.52
C TRP A 447 -6.56 -16.62 -5.39
N THR A 448 -6.61 -16.85 -6.71
CA THR A 448 -7.46 -16.06 -7.62
C THR A 448 -8.95 -16.22 -7.30
N TYR A 449 -9.39 -17.36 -6.75
CA TYR A 449 -10.78 -17.55 -6.30
C TYR A 449 -11.11 -16.58 -5.16
N SER A 450 -10.23 -16.51 -4.17
CA SER A 450 -10.35 -15.56 -3.07
C SER A 450 -10.39 -14.12 -3.59
N ILE A 451 -9.49 -13.75 -4.50
CA ILE A 451 -9.49 -12.39 -5.09
C ILE A 451 -10.78 -12.09 -5.85
N VAL A 452 -11.34 -13.03 -6.63
CA VAL A 452 -12.65 -12.83 -7.26
C VAL A 452 -13.72 -12.48 -6.21
N HIS A 453 -13.78 -13.23 -5.11
CA HIS A 453 -14.73 -12.97 -4.02
C HIS A 453 -14.48 -11.66 -3.29
N SER A 454 -13.23 -11.22 -3.11
CA SER A 454 -12.96 -9.90 -2.54
C SER A 454 -13.43 -8.76 -3.45
N LEU A 455 -13.25 -8.89 -4.77
CA LEU A 455 -13.71 -7.88 -5.72
C LEU A 455 -15.25 -7.85 -5.79
N LEU A 456 -15.91 -9.01 -5.78
CA LEU A 456 -17.37 -9.10 -5.73
C LEU A 456 -17.93 -8.55 -4.41
N ALA A 457 -17.33 -8.90 -3.26
CA ALA A 457 -17.73 -8.35 -1.97
C ALA A 457 -17.61 -6.82 -1.95
N THR A 458 -16.50 -6.27 -2.45
CA THR A 458 -16.33 -4.81 -2.58
C THR A 458 -17.40 -4.21 -3.48
N TYR A 459 -17.73 -4.88 -4.58
CA TYR A 459 -18.78 -4.43 -5.50
C TYR A 459 -20.15 -4.40 -4.84
N HIS A 460 -20.58 -5.50 -4.21
CA HIS A 460 -21.92 -5.60 -3.62
C HIS A 460 -22.10 -4.80 -2.34
N LEU A 461 -21.05 -4.69 -1.50
CA LEU A 461 -21.14 -4.05 -0.20
C LEU A 461 -20.84 -2.54 -0.24
N LEU A 462 -20.00 -2.08 -1.19
CA LEU A 462 -19.56 -0.70 -1.24
C LEU A 462 -19.95 -0.01 -2.55
N LEU A 463 -19.49 -0.52 -3.70
CA LEU A 463 -19.58 0.21 -4.96
C LEU A 463 -21.02 0.32 -5.47
N PHE A 464 -21.77 -0.77 -5.46
CA PHE A 464 -23.16 -0.80 -5.92
C PHE A 464 -24.07 0.02 -4.99
N PRO A 465 -24.04 -0.12 -3.65
CA PRO A 465 -24.81 0.74 -2.75
C PRO A 465 -24.49 2.22 -2.90
N LYS A 466 -23.23 2.58 -3.14
CA LYS A 466 -22.81 3.96 -3.40
C LYS A 466 -23.38 4.51 -4.71
N ALA A 467 -23.42 3.70 -5.76
CA ALA A 467 -23.88 4.13 -7.08
C ALA A 467 -25.42 4.11 -7.24
N PHE A 468 -26.10 3.12 -6.65
CA PHE A 468 -27.53 2.85 -6.89
C PHE A 468 -28.40 2.89 -5.63
N GLY A 469 -27.79 3.08 -4.46
CA GLY A 469 -28.47 3.14 -3.17
C GLY A 469 -28.52 1.80 -2.44
N LYS A 470 -28.27 1.84 -1.12
CA LYS A 470 -28.30 0.69 -0.20
C LYS A 470 -29.64 -0.05 -0.19
N GLY A 471 -30.75 0.67 -0.31
CA GLY A 471 -32.10 0.09 -0.34
C GLY A 471 -32.34 -0.82 -1.57
N LEU A 472 -31.82 -0.44 -2.75
CA LEU A 472 -31.90 -1.28 -3.93
C LEU A 472 -30.99 -2.50 -3.79
N ALA A 473 -29.75 -2.30 -3.32
CA ALA A 473 -28.81 -3.39 -3.07
C ALA A 473 -29.39 -4.45 -2.12
N SER A 474 -30.04 -4.00 -1.03
CA SER A 474 -30.75 -4.88 -0.08
C SER A 474 -31.89 -5.65 -0.75
N ARG A 475 -32.78 -4.98 -1.50
CA ARG A 475 -33.92 -5.63 -2.19
C ARG A 475 -33.48 -6.67 -3.22
N LEU A 476 -32.32 -6.47 -3.84
CA LEU A 476 -31.73 -7.41 -4.80
C LEU A 476 -30.94 -8.54 -4.13
N GLY A 477 -30.84 -8.55 -2.79
CA GLY A 477 -30.05 -9.54 -2.05
C GLY A 477 -28.53 -9.39 -2.23
N LEU A 478 -28.05 -8.27 -2.79
CA LEU A 478 -26.63 -8.06 -3.04
C LEU A 478 -25.84 -7.92 -1.74
N LEU A 479 -26.41 -7.30 -0.70
CA LEU A 479 -25.73 -7.15 0.58
C LEU A 479 -25.48 -8.51 1.26
N GLU A 480 -26.45 -9.43 1.22
CA GLU A 480 -26.28 -10.79 1.73
C GLU A 480 -25.19 -11.53 0.96
N LYS A 481 -25.26 -11.46 -0.38
CA LYS A 481 -24.29 -12.08 -1.28
C LYS A 481 -22.86 -11.56 -1.03
N GLY A 482 -22.70 -10.25 -0.92
CA GLY A 482 -21.41 -9.63 -0.61
C GLY A 482 -20.84 -10.05 0.75
N LEU A 483 -21.69 -10.29 1.76
CA LEU A 483 -21.24 -10.83 3.06
C LEU A 483 -20.77 -12.28 2.95
N GLN A 484 -21.42 -13.10 2.12
CA GLN A 484 -20.97 -14.48 1.85
C GLN A 484 -19.63 -14.50 1.11
N GLU A 485 -19.46 -13.63 0.12
CA GLU A 485 -18.21 -13.47 -0.63
C GLU A 485 -17.08 -12.95 0.27
N ALA A 486 -17.38 -12.00 1.17
CA ALA A 486 -16.45 -11.53 2.20
C ALA A 486 -16.02 -12.66 3.14
N LEU A 487 -16.95 -13.52 3.56
CA LEU A 487 -16.63 -14.69 4.38
C LEU A 487 -15.68 -15.65 3.64
N ILE A 488 -15.96 -15.97 2.38
CA ILE A 488 -15.10 -16.85 1.55
C ILE A 488 -13.69 -16.28 1.47
N TYR A 489 -13.56 -14.97 1.26
CA TYR A 489 -12.28 -14.28 1.23
C TYR A 489 -11.52 -14.41 2.56
N ILE A 490 -12.17 -14.05 3.67
CA ILE A 490 -11.57 -14.08 5.02
C ILE A 490 -11.18 -15.50 5.43
N GLN A 491 -12.03 -16.50 5.15
CA GLN A 491 -11.73 -17.91 5.41
C GLN A 491 -10.53 -18.40 4.61
N PHE A 492 -10.40 -18.00 3.34
CA PHE A 492 -9.23 -18.34 2.54
C PHE A 492 -7.95 -17.78 3.17
N PHE A 493 -7.94 -16.51 3.58
CA PHE A 493 -6.76 -15.93 4.24
C PHE A 493 -6.42 -16.64 5.53
N ASN A 494 -7.41 -16.94 6.35
CA ASN A 494 -7.19 -17.59 7.63
C ASN A 494 -6.61 -19.00 7.48
N ASN A 495 -7.17 -19.80 6.56
CA ASN A 495 -6.90 -21.23 6.41
C ASN A 495 -5.77 -21.56 5.42
N THR A 496 -5.41 -20.62 4.54
CA THR A 496 -4.41 -20.84 3.49
C THR A 496 -3.15 -20.01 3.71
N ILE A 497 -3.28 -18.79 4.25
CA ILE A 497 -2.14 -17.87 4.42
C ILE A 497 -1.74 -17.77 5.89
N GLY A 498 -2.70 -17.57 6.79
CA GLY A 498 -2.44 -17.31 8.20
C GLY A 498 -1.99 -18.55 8.97
N SER A 499 -2.78 -19.63 8.86
CA SER A 499 -2.46 -20.94 9.40
C SER A 499 -2.70 -22.00 8.33
N HIS A 500 -1.92 -23.07 8.32
CA HIS A 500 -2.18 -24.20 7.45
C HIS A 500 -2.85 -25.30 8.27
N ASN A 501 -4.12 -25.60 8.00
CA ASN A 501 -4.87 -26.65 8.70
C ASN A 501 -4.41 -28.07 8.38
N ASN A 502 -3.45 -28.23 7.46
CA ASN A 502 -2.94 -29.53 7.06
C ASN A 502 -1.77 -29.95 7.96
N SER A 503 -1.88 -31.13 8.58
CA SER A 503 -0.83 -31.70 9.44
C SER A 503 0.50 -31.98 8.72
N GLU A 504 0.51 -32.03 7.39
CA GLU A 504 1.72 -32.18 6.58
C GLU A 504 2.44 -30.85 6.31
N SER A 505 1.79 -29.70 6.56
CA SER A 505 2.42 -28.41 6.34
C SER A 505 3.57 -28.22 7.34
N LYS A 506 4.69 -27.76 6.81
CA LYS A 506 5.87 -27.37 7.59
C LYS A 506 5.99 -25.86 7.74
N SER A 507 5.25 -25.13 6.92
CA SER A 507 5.19 -23.67 6.94
C SER A 507 4.48 -23.19 8.21
N HIS A 508 5.02 -22.15 8.83
CA HIS A 508 4.37 -21.47 9.95
C HIS A 508 3.19 -20.58 9.53
N GLY A 509 2.95 -20.41 8.22
CA GLY A 509 2.03 -19.41 7.70
C GLY A 509 2.54 -17.97 7.90
N ASN A 510 1.72 -17.01 7.50
CA ASN A 510 1.97 -15.59 7.67
C ASN A 510 0.68 -14.89 8.13
N PRO A 511 0.36 -14.94 9.43
CA PRO A 511 -0.90 -14.42 9.93
C PRO A 511 -0.96 -12.88 9.93
N MET A 512 0.17 -12.18 9.90
CA MET A 512 0.19 -10.73 9.69
C MET A 512 -0.26 -10.34 8.28
N ALA A 513 0.25 -11.03 7.26
CA ALA A 513 -0.18 -10.82 5.88
C ALA A 513 -1.66 -11.17 5.70
N ALA A 514 -2.14 -12.26 6.33
CA ALA A 514 -3.55 -12.63 6.34
C ALA A 514 -4.43 -11.54 6.97
N PHE A 515 -4.03 -10.99 8.12
CA PHE A 515 -4.74 -9.90 8.79
C PHE A 515 -4.83 -8.64 7.92
N PHE A 516 -3.69 -8.15 7.41
CA PHE A 516 -3.68 -6.88 6.65
C PHE A 516 -4.36 -7.00 5.28
N ALA A 517 -4.24 -8.15 4.60
CA ALA A 517 -5.02 -8.41 3.39
C ALA A 517 -6.52 -8.51 3.71
N GLY A 518 -6.87 -9.26 4.75
CA GLY A 518 -8.25 -9.42 5.23
C GLY A 518 -8.92 -8.12 5.65
N TRP A 519 -8.15 -7.19 6.24
CA TRP A 519 -8.62 -5.89 6.72
C TRP A 519 -9.36 -5.09 5.64
N ARG A 520 -8.91 -5.18 4.38
CA ARG A 520 -9.52 -4.45 3.25
C ARG A 520 -10.99 -4.75 3.08
N ILE A 521 -11.39 -6.01 3.21
CA ILE A 521 -12.81 -6.41 3.11
C ILE A 521 -13.49 -6.31 4.47
N LEU A 522 -12.76 -6.61 5.55
CA LEU A 522 -13.31 -6.56 6.89
C LEU A 522 -13.82 -5.16 7.26
N HIS A 523 -13.11 -4.08 6.94
CA HIS A 523 -13.60 -2.73 7.27
C HIS A 523 -14.93 -2.42 6.56
N VAL A 524 -15.10 -2.84 5.29
CA VAL A 524 -16.36 -2.68 4.55
C VAL A 524 -17.51 -3.44 5.23
N VAL A 525 -17.24 -4.65 5.73
CA VAL A 525 -18.20 -5.45 6.49
C VAL A 525 -18.56 -4.78 7.82
N ILE A 526 -17.57 -4.26 8.54
CA ILE A 526 -17.76 -3.53 9.80
C ILE A 526 -18.65 -2.32 9.56
N ASP A 527 -18.30 -1.45 8.61
CA ASP A 527 -19.06 -0.25 8.28
C ASP A 527 -20.51 -0.58 7.94
N LEU A 528 -20.73 -1.59 7.08
CA LEU A 528 -22.06 -2.05 6.73
C LEU A 528 -22.89 -2.47 7.95
N VAL A 529 -22.30 -3.28 8.85
CA VAL A 529 -22.99 -3.80 10.03
C VAL A 529 -23.25 -2.70 11.04
N MET A 530 -22.28 -1.83 11.30
CA MET A 530 -22.41 -0.72 12.24
C MET A 530 -23.51 0.25 11.77
N GLU A 531 -23.51 0.64 10.50
CA GLU A 531 -24.53 1.53 9.93
C GLU A 531 -25.93 0.93 9.89
N THR A 532 -26.05 -0.37 9.64
CA THR A 532 -27.37 -1.02 9.45
C THR A 532 -28.05 -1.35 10.77
N THR A 533 -27.26 -1.49 11.83
CA THR A 533 -27.77 -1.83 13.18
C THR A 533 -28.00 -0.61 14.06
N GLU A 534 -27.64 0.58 13.59
CA GLU A 534 -27.90 1.83 14.30
C GLU A 534 -29.32 2.33 14.01
N ASN A 535 -30.15 2.46 15.06
CA ASN A 535 -31.48 3.03 14.92
C ASN A 535 -31.42 4.56 14.77
N LYS A 536 -31.18 5.01 13.54
CA LYS A 536 -31.09 6.45 13.24
C LYS A 536 -32.35 7.23 13.63
N TYR A 537 -33.53 6.60 13.70
CA TYR A 537 -34.77 7.29 14.08
C TYR A 537 -34.94 7.46 15.59
N ALA A 538 -34.43 6.53 16.39
CA ALA A 538 -34.46 6.64 17.85
C ALA A 538 -33.39 7.61 18.38
N ASN A 539 -32.30 7.77 17.64
CA ASN A 539 -31.16 8.59 18.05
C ASN A 539 -31.26 10.06 17.62
N VAL A 540 -32.30 10.46 16.87
CA VAL A 540 -32.57 11.89 16.65
C VAL A 540 -33.17 12.45 17.94
N THR A 541 -32.31 13.02 18.78
CA THR A 541 -32.76 14.01 19.75
C THR A 541 -33.33 15.15 18.93
N TYR A 542 -34.66 15.24 18.88
CA TYR A 542 -35.31 16.49 18.50
C TYR A 542 -34.80 17.49 19.52
N GLU A 543 -33.84 18.34 19.12
CA GLU A 543 -33.58 19.57 19.85
C GLU A 543 -34.96 20.22 19.93
N GLU A 544 -35.53 20.27 21.14
CA GLU A 544 -36.75 21.03 21.36
C GLU A 544 -36.42 22.40 20.82
N ASP A 545 -37.01 22.76 19.65
CA ASP A 545 -36.87 24.08 19.05
C ASP A 545 -37.11 25.04 20.19
N SER A 546 -36.02 25.61 20.72
CA SER A 546 -36.07 26.45 21.90
C SER A 546 -37.00 27.56 21.48
N SER A 547 -38.17 27.59 22.09
CA SER A 547 -39.22 28.53 21.75
C SER A 547 -38.71 29.91 22.14
N ASP A 548 -37.92 30.51 21.25
CA ASP A 548 -37.58 31.91 21.27
C ASP A 548 -38.90 32.64 21.10
N SER A 549 -39.44 33.01 22.25
CA SER A 549 -40.54 33.93 22.35
C SER A 549 -40.04 35.28 21.86
N ASP A 550 -40.06 35.48 20.54
CA ASP A 550 -39.95 36.79 19.93
C ASP A 550 -41.20 37.60 20.30
N SER A 551 -41.11 38.27 21.44
CA SER A 551 -42.00 39.35 21.82
C SER A 551 -41.67 40.58 20.99
N ASP A 552 -42.63 40.94 20.13
CA ASP A 552 -43.05 42.28 19.72
C ASP A 552 -42.03 43.25 19.09
N SER A 553 -42.30 43.70 17.86
CA SER A 553 -42.71 45.09 17.60
C SER A 553 -42.77 45.40 16.10
N ASP A 554 -43.90 45.96 15.70
CA ASP A 554 -44.16 46.64 14.43
C ASP A 554 -43.07 47.65 14.03
N SER A 555 -42.81 47.83 12.74
CA SER A 555 -43.18 49.07 12.02
C SER A 555 -42.62 49.12 10.60
N ASP A 556 -43.42 49.71 9.73
CA ASP A 556 -43.19 49.96 8.32
C ASP A 556 -41.92 50.76 7.99
N SER A 557 -41.53 50.64 6.71
CA SER A 557 -41.16 51.74 5.81
C SER A 557 -39.72 51.77 5.27
N ASP A 558 -39.70 51.70 3.94
CA ASP A 558 -39.04 52.64 3.04
C ASP A 558 -37.65 52.33 2.44
N SER A 559 -37.55 52.92 1.26
CA SER A 559 -36.67 52.77 0.13
C SER A 559 -35.38 53.59 0.19
N GLY A 560 -34.45 53.31 -0.73
CA GLY A 560 -33.30 54.17 -1.09
C GLY A 560 -31.95 53.55 -0.68
N SER A 561 -31.10 53.13 -1.62
CA SER A 561 -30.25 53.89 -2.55
C SER A 561 -28.96 54.45 -1.92
N ASP A 562 -27.85 54.13 -2.62
CA ASP A 562 -26.61 54.91 -2.77
C ASP A 562 -25.56 54.95 -1.64
N ALA A 563 -24.43 54.29 -1.94
CA ALA A 563 -23.11 54.87 -2.24
C ALA A 563 -22.34 55.79 -1.26
N GLU A 564 -21.02 55.68 -1.41
CA GLU A 564 -19.90 56.55 -0.96
C GLU A 564 -19.42 56.35 0.50
N GLU A 565 -18.22 55.80 0.70
CA GLU A 565 -16.88 56.40 0.52
C GLU A 565 -16.56 57.44 1.61
N VAL A 566 -15.77 57.06 2.62
CA VAL A 566 -14.91 58.00 3.36
C VAL A 566 -13.56 57.35 3.67
N LYS A 567 -12.52 58.08 3.28
CA LYS A 567 -11.09 57.86 3.46
C LYS A 567 -10.58 58.26 4.85
N GLU A 568 -9.41 57.69 5.15
CA GLU A 568 -8.27 58.27 5.89
C GLU A 568 -8.45 58.68 7.36
N GLU A 569 -7.64 58.08 8.25
CA GLU A 569 -6.47 58.77 8.81
C GLU A 569 -5.53 57.80 9.54
N ALA A 570 -4.23 58.10 9.41
CA ALA A 570 -3.11 57.37 10.00
C ALA A 570 -2.74 57.95 11.37
N VAL A 571 -2.47 57.09 12.37
CA VAL A 571 -1.71 57.48 13.57
C VAL A 571 -0.74 56.37 14.00
N VAL A 572 0.54 56.76 13.90
CA VAL A 572 1.76 56.44 14.66
C VAL A 572 1.69 55.46 15.86
N ALA A 573 2.58 54.47 15.77
CA ALA A 573 3.32 53.69 16.77
C ALA A 573 3.07 53.87 18.28
N GLU A 574 2.93 52.74 18.99
CA GLU A 574 3.60 52.52 20.28
C GLU A 574 3.82 51.01 20.56
N GLU A 575 5.06 50.65 20.93
CA GLU A 575 5.44 49.33 21.44
C GLU A 575 4.76 49.08 22.80
N VAL A 576 3.99 48.01 22.93
CA VAL A 576 3.50 47.53 24.23
C VAL A 576 3.85 46.05 24.39
N ALA A 577 4.70 45.79 25.39
CA ALA A 577 5.06 44.45 25.85
C ALA A 577 3.82 43.65 26.32
N PRO A 578 3.81 42.31 26.18
CA PRO A 578 2.70 41.52 26.68
C PRO A 578 2.73 41.46 28.21
N VAL A 579 1.81 42.19 28.84
CA VAL A 579 1.43 42.01 30.23
C VAL A 579 0.56 40.75 30.30
N ALA A 580 1.07 39.71 30.95
CA ALA A 580 0.31 38.52 31.31
C ALA A 580 -0.83 38.93 32.26
N LYS A 581 -2.06 38.93 31.75
CA LYS A 581 -3.28 38.87 32.57
C LYS A 581 -3.61 37.41 32.79
N GLU A 582 -3.42 36.94 34.01
CA GLU A 582 -4.09 35.73 34.51
C GLU A 582 -5.58 36.04 34.63
N GLU A 583 -6.35 35.77 33.57
CA GLU A 583 -7.80 35.60 33.68
C GLU A 583 -8.06 34.19 34.22
N LEU A 584 -8.49 34.13 35.49
CA LEU A 584 -9.17 32.99 36.07
C LEU A 584 -10.51 32.81 35.34
N VAL A 585 -10.50 31.97 34.32
CA VAL A 585 -11.73 31.40 33.75
C VAL A 585 -12.20 30.35 34.75
N GLU A 586 -13.26 30.66 35.50
CA GLU A 586 -14.02 29.67 36.25
C GLU A 586 -14.56 28.63 35.26
N ALA A 587 -13.98 27.43 35.29
CA ALA A 587 -14.50 26.28 34.57
C ALA A 587 -15.91 26.01 35.09
N LYS A 588 -16.92 26.32 34.26
CA LYS A 588 -18.27 25.79 34.47
C LYS A 588 -18.14 24.27 34.43
N GLU A 589 -18.57 23.60 35.49
CA GLU A 589 -18.78 22.16 35.52
C GLU A 589 -19.75 21.82 34.37
N GLU A 590 -19.20 21.33 33.26
CA GLU A 590 -19.98 20.69 32.21
C GLU A 590 -20.56 19.43 32.84
N ASP A 591 -21.89 19.44 33.03
CA ASP A 591 -22.68 18.34 33.54
C ASP A 591 -22.34 17.09 32.69
N GLU A 592 -21.74 16.05 33.31
CA GLU A 592 -21.43 14.75 32.67
C GLU A 592 -22.74 14.09 32.23
N THR A 593 -23.28 14.56 31.12
CA THR A 593 -24.42 13.99 30.44
C THR A 593 -23.98 12.63 29.93
N THR A 594 -24.49 11.59 30.59
CA THR A 594 -24.23 10.19 30.22
C THR A 594 -24.72 10.02 28.77
N PRO A 595 -23.88 9.52 27.84
CA PRO A 595 -24.29 9.36 26.44
C PRO A 595 -25.57 8.53 26.38
N ALA A 596 -26.60 9.03 25.68
CA ALA A 596 -27.83 8.30 25.49
C ALA A 596 -27.52 6.91 24.88
N GLU A 597 -28.03 5.86 25.51
CA GLU A 597 -27.81 4.48 25.08
C GLU A 597 -28.36 4.31 23.65
N THR A 598 -27.48 4.03 22.69
CA THR A 598 -27.83 3.91 21.28
C THR A 598 -28.78 2.72 21.08
N GLU A 599 -30.01 2.96 20.63
CA GLU A 599 -30.94 1.87 20.35
C GLU A 599 -30.48 1.09 19.11
N LEU A 600 -30.36 -0.24 19.25
CA LEU A 600 -29.83 -1.12 18.20
C LEU A 600 -30.96 -1.87 17.50
N THR A 601 -30.93 -1.94 16.17
CA THR A 601 -31.82 -2.79 15.39
C THR A 601 -31.21 -4.18 15.19
N PRO A 602 -32.00 -5.28 15.28
CA PRO A 602 -31.51 -6.63 15.01
C PRO A 602 -30.93 -6.78 13.60
N LEU A 603 -29.96 -7.66 13.45
CA LEU A 603 -29.40 -7.99 12.14
C LEU A 603 -30.43 -8.74 11.27
N PRO A 604 -30.43 -8.53 9.93
CA PRO A 604 -31.19 -9.38 9.02
C PRO A 604 -30.82 -10.86 9.21
N GLN A 605 -31.81 -11.74 9.20
CA GLN A 605 -31.64 -13.16 9.55
C GLN A 605 -30.62 -13.85 8.63
N GLU A 606 -30.63 -13.49 7.35
CA GLU A 606 -29.71 -13.94 6.32
C GLU A 606 -28.25 -13.50 6.53
N TRP A 607 -28.02 -12.41 7.28
CA TRP A 607 -26.66 -11.89 7.54
C TRP A 607 -26.02 -12.55 8.76
N ILE A 608 -26.82 -13.09 9.68
CA ILE A 608 -26.34 -13.60 10.98
C ILE A 608 -25.23 -14.63 10.80
N ALA A 609 -25.41 -15.62 9.92
CA ALA A 609 -24.45 -16.69 9.71
C ALA A 609 -23.07 -16.17 9.20
N PRO A 610 -22.98 -15.45 8.07
CA PRO A 610 -21.69 -14.97 7.58
C PRO A 610 -21.05 -13.95 8.52
N VAL A 611 -21.82 -13.02 9.10
CA VAL A 611 -21.29 -11.98 10.00
C VAL A 611 -20.76 -12.58 11.30
N THR A 612 -21.47 -13.56 11.88
CA THR A 612 -21.02 -14.24 13.10
C THR A 612 -19.72 -15.01 12.84
N GLU A 613 -19.61 -15.70 11.70
CA GLU A 613 -18.40 -16.45 11.37
C GLU A 613 -17.20 -15.51 11.12
N ILE A 614 -17.39 -14.40 10.40
CA ILE A 614 -16.37 -13.37 10.22
C ILE A 614 -15.93 -12.82 11.59
N SER A 615 -16.88 -12.46 12.44
CA SER A 615 -16.61 -11.97 13.80
C SER A 615 -15.82 -12.97 14.63
N ASN A 616 -16.15 -14.27 14.54
CA ASN A 616 -15.44 -15.34 15.23
C ASN A 616 -13.98 -15.46 14.77
N ILE A 617 -13.72 -15.50 13.46
CA ILE A 617 -12.36 -15.61 12.92
C ILE A 617 -11.52 -14.44 13.40
N VAL A 618 -12.01 -13.22 13.19
CA VAL A 618 -11.22 -12.01 13.49
C VAL A 618 -11.01 -11.85 15.00
N SER A 619 -12.04 -12.06 15.82
CA SER A 619 -11.96 -11.85 17.27
C SER A 619 -11.16 -12.94 17.98
N ASN A 620 -11.27 -14.20 17.55
CA ASN A 620 -10.64 -15.33 18.23
C ASN A 620 -9.23 -15.63 17.72
N GLU A 621 -8.93 -15.32 16.46
CA GLU A 621 -7.64 -15.67 15.83
C GLU A 621 -6.78 -14.44 15.59
N TRP A 622 -7.32 -13.42 14.92
CA TRP A 622 -6.50 -12.29 14.47
C TRP A 622 -6.21 -11.28 15.59
N ILE A 623 -7.22 -10.89 16.37
CA ILE A 623 -7.04 -9.93 17.47
C ILE A 623 -6.01 -10.39 18.49
N PRO A 624 -6.05 -11.64 19.01
CA PRO A 624 -5.05 -12.09 19.98
C PRO A 624 -3.63 -12.06 19.44
N LEU A 625 -3.44 -12.26 18.14
CA LEU A 625 -2.13 -12.11 17.50
C LEU A 625 -1.70 -10.65 17.47
N ILE A 626 -2.56 -9.76 16.96
CA ILE A 626 -2.26 -8.32 16.86
C ILE A 626 -1.98 -7.73 18.24
N GLU A 627 -2.74 -8.12 19.27
CA GLU A 627 -2.49 -7.68 20.65
C GLU A 627 -1.14 -8.13 21.17
N LYS A 628 -0.69 -9.34 20.82
CA LYS A 628 0.66 -9.82 21.18
C LYS A 628 1.74 -9.04 20.45
N VAL A 629 1.60 -8.81 19.14
CA VAL A 629 2.59 -8.13 18.30
C VAL A 629 2.70 -6.64 18.65
N PHE A 630 1.61 -5.97 19.00
CA PHE A 630 1.60 -4.53 19.29
C PHE A 630 1.57 -4.20 20.79
N ARG A 631 1.77 -5.19 21.67
CA ARG A 631 1.73 -5.00 23.14
C ARG A 631 2.65 -3.90 23.64
N CYS A 632 3.85 -3.78 23.06
CA CYS A 632 4.89 -2.88 23.53
C CYS A 632 4.92 -1.54 22.78
N HIS A 633 3.99 -1.30 21.84
CA HIS A 633 4.04 -0.12 20.99
C HIS A 633 2.66 0.35 20.55
N ASN A 634 2.35 1.61 20.84
CA ASN A 634 1.12 2.26 20.38
C ASN A 634 1.22 2.55 18.89
N SER A 635 0.27 2.02 18.12
CA SER A 635 0.17 2.27 16.69
C SER A 635 -1.26 2.75 16.45
N PRO A 636 -1.50 4.08 16.34
CA PRO A 636 -2.85 4.64 16.29
C PRO A 636 -3.76 3.94 15.27
N VAL A 637 -3.21 3.61 14.09
CA VAL A 637 -3.92 2.86 13.04
C VAL A 637 -4.32 1.46 13.50
N VAL A 638 -3.41 0.72 14.14
CA VAL A 638 -3.69 -0.66 14.58
C VAL A 638 -4.58 -0.67 15.82
N ASP A 639 -4.42 0.31 16.70
CA ASP A 639 -5.28 0.47 17.87
C ASP A 639 -6.72 0.83 17.46
N ASP A 640 -6.87 1.66 16.43
CA ASP A 640 -8.17 1.92 15.80
C ASP A 640 -8.76 0.66 15.15
N MET A 641 -7.99 -0.08 14.33
CA MET A 641 -8.43 -1.37 13.76
C MET A 641 -8.90 -2.34 14.85
N ARG A 642 -8.15 -2.47 15.95
CA ARG A 642 -8.52 -3.31 17.10
C ARG A 642 -9.81 -2.85 17.75
N LYS A 643 -9.98 -1.54 17.93
CA LYS A 643 -11.20 -0.95 18.50
C LYS A 643 -12.39 -1.27 17.61
N GLN A 644 -12.30 -0.98 16.31
CA GLN A 644 -13.35 -1.27 15.34
C GLN A 644 -13.78 -2.75 15.35
N ILE A 645 -12.82 -3.68 15.42
CA ILE A 645 -13.13 -5.12 15.48
C ILE A 645 -13.85 -5.49 16.78
N LYS A 646 -13.42 -4.93 17.92
CA LYS A 646 -14.06 -5.19 19.21
C LYS A 646 -15.48 -4.64 19.25
N ASP A 647 -15.66 -3.41 18.80
CA ASP A 647 -16.96 -2.74 18.69
C ASP A 647 -17.88 -3.55 17.74
N PHE A 648 -17.33 -4.03 16.61
CA PHE A 648 -18.03 -4.93 15.69
C PHE A 648 -18.43 -6.25 16.35
N ALA A 649 -17.53 -6.92 17.05
CA ALA A 649 -17.82 -8.21 17.69
C ALA A 649 -18.90 -8.07 18.78
N GLU A 650 -18.85 -6.99 19.56
CA GLU A 650 -19.89 -6.65 20.52
C GLU A 650 -21.22 -6.34 19.83
N ARG A 651 -21.20 -5.55 18.75
CA ARG A 651 -22.40 -5.22 17.97
C ARG A 651 -23.08 -6.48 17.44
N VAL A 652 -22.31 -7.42 16.88
CA VAL A 652 -22.82 -8.71 16.39
C VAL A 652 -23.46 -9.51 17.52
N LYS A 653 -22.83 -9.55 18.70
CA LYS A 653 -23.37 -10.28 19.86
C LYS A 653 -24.71 -9.70 20.36
N LEU A 654 -24.87 -8.38 20.33
CA LEU A 654 -26.11 -7.70 20.76
C LEU A 654 -27.24 -7.88 19.74
N THR A 655 -26.92 -7.85 18.45
CA THR A 655 -27.91 -7.81 17.36
C THR A 655 -28.30 -9.18 16.82
N CYS A 656 -27.56 -10.24 17.15
CA CYS A 656 -27.90 -11.64 16.82
C CYS A 656 -28.79 -12.33 17.86
N GLN A 657 -29.12 -11.70 19.00
CA GLN A 657 -29.99 -12.30 19.99
C GLN A 657 -31.43 -12.34 19.46
N PRO A 658 -32.12 -13.49 19.55
CA PRO A 658 -33.54 -13.55 19.20
C PRO A 658 -34.30 -12.59 20.11
N LEU A 659 -35.18 -11.76 19.53
CA LEU A 659 -36.11 -10.93 20.29
C LEU A 659 -36.97 -11.86 21.16
N GLU A 660 -36.81 -11.79 22.48
CA GLU A 660 -37.59 -12.55 23.46
C GLU A 660 -39.06 -12.11 23.52
#